data_AF-A0A4T0MIJ9-F1
#
_entry.id   AF-A0A4T0MIJ9-F1
#
_cell.length_a   1.000
_cell.length_b   1.000
_cell.length_c   1.000
_cell.angle_alpha   90.00
_cell.angle_beta   90.00
_cell.angle_gamma   90.00
#
_symmetry.space_group_name_H-M   'P 1'
#
loop_
_entity.id
_entity.type
_entity.pdbx_description
1 polymer ?
#
loop_
_entity_poly.entity_id
_entity_poly.type
_entity_poly.pdbx_seq_one_letter_code
_entity_poly.pdbx_strand_id
1 'polypeptide(L)'
;MNIATLIVDNHTRLNKLITFPISLASLPLDTELIVNLYTKNELFGSTSLKLYNDNCSLDKEFITNKGYDEFSRLEKLSYKLNNGDMQSLGWLDTLSLNNIQQLHKSAKVNENDVYLYLQLPQFDFPIVYHEIEHRIPSMIEKNIQPFNPISQLEAGNNGATAISEPLASSIVDPDGDRENPVEAKYRRLIRSHRSGLLDRELKPNPKIRDDLNVIINYPPTKELSQSEKNLIWKFRFYLARDKRALTKFLKSVTWTDTSEVHQAVDILLPLWTEPDTEDALELLGPGFVNPKVRSYGVHLLSRADDEEILLYLLQLVQALKFEISKHKHSDNFKSHQYDSGLVDLLIKRAVSNDVLGNNFYWYLMVECSGSRYGKLYARVAHLYLQNLVQTPDGPDKRETIKKQAELVETLNKIAKKLRSSKDPRPKKIETLRHIINDSRKKLSTLSIPLPIPVDSRIKVKGIDADQSSVFKSNLFPMLLYFQEDGNEDAYYPVIFKDGDDLRQDQLVVQLFTLMDRLLRKENLDLRLKLFKVLATDTTAGMVQYIPNKTLSTAVNDHGNLLSYLRYHHPNESSLMTYGVEPAILDNFVRSCAGYCVMTFLLGVGDRHLDNLLLCPDGHFFHVDFGYILGRDPKPFPPLLKISKEMVDGMGGPTSPHYHKFKNLCFTAYTTLRKNSNLILNLIALMINANIPDIQIEPDKAVLKVQEKFRLDLSEEDAIKHFEALLNETSYLSAVFDQIHNIAQYWRS
;
A
#
# COMPACT_ATOMS: atom_id res chain seq x y z
N MET A 1 1.22 43.88 13.40
CA MET A 1 0.00 44.19 12.60
C MET A 1 -0.15 45.70 12.46
N ASN A 2 -0.57 46.21 11.30
CA ASN A 2 -0.82 47.63 11.05
C ASN A 2 -2.33 47.90 11.16
N ILE A 3 -2.77 48.77 12.08
CA ILE A 3 -4.17 49.16 12.25
C ILE A 3 -4.28 50.68 12.07
N ALA A 4 -5.29 51.17 11.35
CA ALA A 4 -5.50 52.61 11.13
C ALA A 4 -6.64 53.15 12.01
N THR A 5 -6.42 54.32 12.61
CA THR A 5 -7.25 54.87 13.70
C THR A 5 -7.01 56.38 13.79
N LEU A 6 -7.99 57.30 13.79
CA LEU A 6 -9.46 57.26 13.73
C LEU A 6 -10.09 58.70 13.61
N ILE A 7 -11.36 58.83 13.19
CA ILE A 7 -12.15 60.09 13.28
C ILE A 7 -13.03 60.08 14.56
N VAL A 8 -12.80 61.01 15.51
CA VAL A 8 -13.71 61.24 16.66
C VAL A 8 -14.50 62.52 16.41
N ASP A 9 -15.84 62.46 16.46
CA ASP A 9 -16.66 63.68 16.35
C ASP A 9 -16.71 64.48 17.65
N ASN A 10 -15.59 65.15 17.92
CA ASN A 10 -15.61 66.55 18.35
C ASN A 10 -14.41 67.24 17.67
N HIS A 11 -14.44 67.21 16.33
CA HIS A 11 -13.43 67.78 15.41
C HIS A 11 -11.98 67.26 15.49
N THR A 12 -11.71 66.10 16.10
CA THR A 12 -10.34 65.53 16.15
C THR A 12 -10.19 64.32 15.22
N ARG A 13 -9.58 64.54 14.04
CA ARG A 13 -9.11 63.45 13.16
C ARG A 13 -7.67 63.09 13.50
N LEU A 14 -7.44 61.84 13.91
CA LEU A 14 -6.11 61.27 14.05
C LEU A 14 -5.90 60.34 12.85
N ASN A 15 -5.13 60.71 11.84
CA ASN A 15 -4.78 59.78 10.76
C ASN A 15 -3.44 59.10 11.10
N LYS A 16 -3.43 58.22 12.12
CA LYS A 16 -2.21 57.51 12.54
C LYS A 16 -2.33 56.00 12.35
N LEU A 17 -1.25 55.41 11.85
CA LEU A 17 -1.04 53.97 11.81
C LEU A 17 -0.53 53.50 13.17
N ILE A 18 -1.21 52.56 13.78
CA ILE A 18 -0.83 51.90 15.03
C ILE A 18 -0.25 50.53 14.69
N THR A 19 1.01 50.31 15.07
CA THR A 19 1.74 49.07 14.76
C THR A 19 1.95 48.23 16.01
N PHE A 20 1.32 47.05 16.06
CA PHE A 20 1.50 46.11 17.17
C PHE A 20 2.71 45.19 16.91
N PRO A 21 3.55 44.89 17.93
CA PRO A 21 4.74 44.05 17.82
C PRO A 21 4.41 42.54 17.79
N ILE A 22 3.36 42.18 17.05
CA ILE A 22 2.88 40.81 16.87
C ILE A 22 2.61 40.54 15.38
N SER A 23 2.93 39.34 14.93
CA SER A 23 2.66 38.87 13.57
C SER A 23 1.21 38.42 13.45
N LEU A 24 0.62 38.58 12.26
CA LEU A 24 -0.73 38.07 11.99
C LEU A 24 -0.78 36.53 12.10
N ALA A 25 0.32 35.86 11.74
CA ALA A 25 0.45 34.40 11.80
C ALA A 25 0.59 33.84 13.23
N SER A 26 0.70 34.70 14.24
CA SER A 26 0.83 34.32 15.66
C SER A 26 -0.39 34.76 16.49
N LEU A 27 -1.52 35.08 15.86
CA LEU A 27 -2.76 35.44 16.54
C LEU A 27 -3.66 34.20 16.73
N PRO A 28 -4.02 33.84 17.98
CA PRO A 28 -5.06 32.85 18.26
C PRO A 28 -6.44 33.23 17.70
N LEU A 29 -7.31 32.22 17.49
CA LEU A 29 -8.67 32.43 16.96
C LEU A 29 -9.53 33.33 17.85
N ASP A 30 -9.32 33.28 19.16
CA ASP A 30 -10.01 34.05 20.20
C ASP A 30 -9.43 35.45 20.43
N THR A 31 -8.54 35.94 19.55
CA THR A 31 -7.92 37.27 19.71
C THR A 31 -8.96 38.41 19.66
N GLU A 32 -9.02 39.20 20.74
CA GLU A 32 -9.76 40.46 20.82
C GLU A 32 -8.84 41.69 20.83
N LEU A 33 -9.18 42.69 20.02
CA LEU A 33 -8.62 44.04 20.05
C LEU A 33 -9.45 44.90 21.01
N ILE A 34 -8.85 45.34 22.12
CA ILE A 34 -9.48 46.24 23.10
C ILE A 34 -8.97 47.67 22.88
N VAL A 35 -9.90 48.63 22.76
CA VAL A 35 -9.58 50.06 22.61
C VAL A 35 -10.20 50.87 23.74
N ASN A 36 -9.34 51.53 24.50
CA ASN A 36 -9.71 52.39 25.64
C ASN A 36 -9.40 53.86 25.31
N LEU A 37 -10.41 54.72 25.41
CA LEU A 37 -10.28 56.17 25.29
C LEU A 37 -10.11 56.80 26.68
N TYR A 38 -9.14 57.70 26.84
CA TYR A 38 -8.86 58.38 28.11
C TYR A 38 -8.86 59.90 27.94
N THR A 39 -9.48 60.62 28.86
CA THR A 39 -9.46 62.09 28.95
C THR A 39 -8.59 62.54 30.11
N LYS A 40 -7.33 62.89 29.81
CA LYS A 40 -6.26 63.47 30.67
C LYS A 40 -5.88 62.78 31.99
N ASN A 41 -6.75 62.00 32.63
CA ASN A 41 -6.46 61.02 33.70
C ASN A 41 -7.62 60.03 33.97
N GLU A 42 -8.76 60.12 33.27
CA GLU A 42 -9.92 59.23 33.46
C GLU A 42 -10.27 58.44 32.19
N LEU A 43 -10.84 57.23 32.35
CA LEU A 43 -11.32 56.41 31.25
C LEU A 43 -12.66 56.97 30.74
N PHE A 44 -12.65 57.46 29.50
CA PHE A 44 -13.80 58.08 28.84
C PHE A 44 -14.69 57.05 28.11
N GLY A 45 -14.12 55.92 27.69
CA GLY A 45 -14.87 54.82 27.09
C GLY A 45 -13.99 53.62 26.74
N SER A 46 -14.59 52.44 26.61
CA SER A 46 -13.91 51.18 26.25
C SER A 46 -14.76 50.39 25.26
N THR A 47 -14.12 49.63 24.38
CA THR A 47 -14.77 48.66 23.48
C THR A 47 -13.80 47.52 23.16
N SER A 48 -14.32 46.32 22.92
CA SER A 48 -13.54 45.18 22.40
C SER A 48 -14.10 44.71 21.06
N LEU A 49 -13.23 44.10 20.25
CA LEU A 49 -13.53 43.60 18.92
C LEU A 49 -12.81 42.26 18.68
N LYS A 50 -13.54 41.20 18.35
CA LYS A 50 -12.94 39.95 17.86
C LYS A 50 -12.34 40.18 16.48
N LEU A 51 -11.08 39.76 16.28
CA LEU A 51 -10.40 39.92 14.99
C LEU A 51 -10.81 38.87 13.95
N TYR A 52 -11.36 37.73 14.38
CA TYR A 52 -11.87 36.67 13.53
C TYR A 52 -13.39 36.56 13.68
N ASN A 53 -14.09 36.43 12.56
CA ASN A 53 -15.53 36.19 12.52
C ASN A 53 -15.88 34.70 12.69
N ASP A 54 -17.17 34.38 12.80
CA ASP A 54 -17.68 33.01 13.01
C ASP A 54 -17.26 32.00 11.93
N ASN A 55 -16.87 32.47 10.74
CA ASN A 55 -16.31 31.66 9.66
C ASN A 55 -14.78 31.48 9.76
N CYS A 56 -14.20 31.77 10.93
CA CYS A 56 -12.76 31.76 11.22
C CYS A 56 -11.93 32.66 10.29
N SER A 57 -12.53 33.67 9.65
CA SER A 57 -11.82 34.58 8.76
C SER A 57 -11.55 35.93 9.41
N LEU A 58 -10.37 36.51 9.12
CA LEU A 58 -9.98 37.81 9.63
C LEU A 58 -10.97 38.87 9.13
N ASP A 59 -11.54 39.63 10.06
CA ASP A 59 -12.60 40.57 9.73
C ASP A 59 -12.08 41.74 8.87
N LYS A 60 -12.92 42.19 7.94
CA LYS A 60 -12.60 43.20 6.91
C LYS A 60 -13.36 44.52 7.11
N GLU A 61 -14.15 44.64 8.18
CA GLU A 61 -15.18 45.67 8.31
C GLU A 61 -14.68 46.99 8.94
N PHE A 62 -15.38 48.08 8.62
CA PHE A 62 -15.38 49.34 9.36
C PHE A 62 -16.33 49.18 10.56
N ILE A 63 -15.87 49.44 11.78
CA ILE A 63 -16.62 49.08 13.00
C ILE A 63 -16.77 50.28 13.94
N THR A 64 -17.98 50.43 14.49
CA THR A 64 -18.39 51.43 15.48
C THR A 64 -18.69 50.81 16.84
N ASN A 65 -18.41 51.55 17.92
CA ASN A 65 -18.70 51.16 19.31
C ASN A 65 -20.15 50.71 19.54
N LYS A 66 -21.12 51.42 18.93
CA LYS A 66 -22.53 51.00 18.88
C LYS A 66 -22.78 50.34 17.52
N GLY A 67 -23.34 49.13 17.51
CA GLY A 67 -23.47 48.29 16.30
C GLY A 67 -24.38 48.87 15.22
N TYR A 68 -24.13 48.47 13.96
CA TYR A 68 -24.92 48.70 12.74
C TYR A 68 -25.92 49.87 12.75
N ASP A 69 -25.41 51.09 12.92
CA ASP A 69 -26.14 52.34 12.74
C ASP A 69 -26.24 52.72 11.24
N GLU A 70 -27.29 53.43 10.84
CA GLU A 70 -27.44 53.94 9.47
C GLU A 70 -26.29 54.91 9.10
N PHE A 71 -25.76 55.65 10.08
CA PHE A 71 -24.54 56.45 9.90
C PHE A 71 -23.32 55.61 9.51
N SER A 72 -23.17 54.42 10.10
CA SER A 72 -22.07 53.50 9.77
C SER A 72 -22.19 52.97 8.34
N ARG A 73 -23.42 52.76 7.86
CA ARG A 73 -23.70 52.40 6.46
C ARG A 73 -23.34 53.54 5.50
N LEU A 74 -23.64 54.79 5.85
CA LEU A 74 -23.37 55.96 5.02
C LEU A 74 -21.86 56.27 4.93
N GLU A 75 -21.13 56.19 6.04
CA GLU A 75 -19.65 56.29 6.07
C GLU A 75 -19.01 55.18 5.19
N LYS A 76 -19.44 53.93 5.34
CA LYS A 76 -18.95 52.77 4.55
C LYS A 76 -19.17 52.95 3.03
N LEU A 77 -20.25 53.60 2.62
CA LEU A 77 -20.51 53.94 1.21
C LEU A 77 -19.67 55.14 0.75
N SER A 78 -19.54 56.19 1.56
CA SER A 78 -18.66 57.33 1.27
C SER A 78 -17.20 56.88 1.07
N TYR A 79 -16.72 55.95 1.90
CA TYR A 79 -15.38 55.37 1.77
C TYR A 79 -15.18 54.61 0.45
N LYS A 80 -16.11 53.72 0.09
CA LYS A 80 -16.08 52.98 -1.18
C LYS A 80 -16.07 53.90 -2.41
N LEU A 81 -16.78 55.03 -2.35
CA LEU A 81 -16.76 56.03 -3.42
C LEU A 81 -15.37 56.68 -3.54
N ASN A 82 -14.76 57.07 -2.41
CA ASN A 82 -13.44 57.69 -2.38
C ASN A 82 -12.30 56.74 -2.80
N ASN A 83 -12.44 55.44 -2.56
CA ASN A 83 -11.47 54.42 -3.00
C ASN A 83 -11.63 53.99 -4.47
N GLY A 84 -12.70 54.41 -5.17
CA GLY A 84 -12.99 53.98 -6.54
C GLY A 84 -13.66 52.60 -6.65
N ASP A 85 -14.11 52.01 -5.53
CA ASP A 85 -14.90 50.77 -5.50
C ASP A 85 -16.35 50.97 -6.01
N MET A 86 -16.76 52.22 -6.25
CA MET A 86 -18.05 52.59 -6.84
C MET A 86 -17.87 53.63 -7.96
N GLN A 87 -18.74 53.58 -8.95
CA GLN A 87 -18.72 54.49 -10.10
C GLN A 87 -19.11 55.91 -9.68
N SER A 88 -18.15 56.84 -9.71
CA SER A 88 -18.38 58.26 -9.40
C SER A 88 -19.21 58.96 -10.48
N LEU A 89 -20.18 59.75 -10.03
CA LEU A 89 -21.03 60.63 -10.84
C LEU A 89 -21.05 62.01 -10.18
N GLY A 90 -20.10 62.89 -10.54
CA GLY A 90 -19.77 64.09 -9.77
C GLY A 90 -20.92 65.02 -9.35
N TRP A 91 -22.02 65.12 -10.12
CA TRP A 91 -23.20 65.89 -9.70
C TRP A 91 -24.02 65.19 -8.60
N LEU A 92 -24.16 63.86 -8.69
CA LEU A 92 -24.89 63.02 -7.73
C LEU A 92 -24.07 62.80 -6.46
N ASP A 93 -22.76 62.60 -6.60
CA ASP A 93 -21.83 62.47 -5.48
C ASP A 93 -21.82 63.74 -4.63
N THR A 94 -21.76 64.91 -5.28
CA THR A 94 -21.80 66.22 -4.58
C THR A 94 -23.10 66.42 -3.81
N LEU A 95 -24.25 66.07 -4.40
CA LEU A 95 -25.55 66.12 -3.70
C LEU A 95 -25.62 65.12 -2.54
N SER A 96 -25.16 63.89 -2.77
CA SER A 96 -25.21 62.80 -1.77
C SER A 96 -24.32 63.08 -0.57
N LEU A 97 -23.08 63.54 -0.80
CA LEU A 97 -22.14 63.92 0.25
C LEU A 97 -22.62 65.15 1.04
N ASN A 98 -23.21 66.14 0.38
CA ASN A 98 -23.83 67.28 1.07
C ASN A 98 -25.03 66.85 1.92
N ASN A 99 -25.87 65.93 1.44
CA ASN A 99 -27.02 65.42 2.18
C ASN A 99 -26.58 64.58 3.39
N ILE A 100 -25.54 63.74 3.24
CA ILE A 100 -24.89 63.02 4.35
C ILE A 100 -24.36 64.03 5.40
N GLN A 101 -23.65 65.09 4.97
CA GLN A 101 -23.17 66.13 5.90
C GLN A 101 -24.31 66.89 6.60
N GLN A 102 -25.46 67.07 5.96
CA GLN A 102 -26.65 67.66 6.61
C GLN A 102 -27.26 66.70 7.63
N LEU A 103 -27.38 65.40 7.31
CA LEU A 103 -27.84 64.37 8.25
C LEU A 103 -26.96 64.28 9.49
N HIS A 104 -25.63 64.29 9.33
CA HIS A 104 -24.68 64.36 10.45
C HIS A 104 -24.84 65.63 11.29
N LYS A 105 -25.22 66.78 10.71
CA LYS A 105 -25.49 68.01 11.45
C LYS A 105 -26.83 67.97 12.19
N SER A 106 -27.88 67.38 11.60
CA SER A 106 -29.19 67.25 12.26
C SER A 106 -29.22 66.21 13.39
N ALA A 107 -28.33 65.21 13.36
CA ALA A 107 -28.22 64.20 14.40
C ALA A 107 -27.59 64.71 15.71
N LYS A 108 -26.95 65.89 15.72
CA LYS A 108 -26.26 66.49 16.88
C LYS A 108 -27.19 66.97 18.02
N VAL A 109 -28.44 66.52 18.06
CA VAL A 109 -29.42 66.90 19.09
C VAL A 109 -29.42 65.93 20.29
N ASN A 110 -28.77 64.77 20.18
CA ASN A 110 -28.53 63.85 21.31
C ASN A 110 -27.07 63.95 21.80
N GLU A 111 -26.79 64.85 22.75
CA GLU A 111 -25.42 65.29 23.13
C GLU A 111 -24.51 64.27 23.88
N ASN A 112 -24.92 63.02 24.10
CA ASN A 112 -24.21 62.08 24.99
C ASN A 112 -23.55 60.86 24.33
N ASP A 113 -23.57 60.72 23.01
CA ASP A 113 -23.07 59.52 22.32
C ASP A 113 -21.72 59.71 21.60
N VAL A 114 -20.74 58.88 21.98
CA VAL A 114 -19.36 58.91 21.44
C VAL A 114 -19.16 57.76 20.46
N TYR A 115 -18.68 58.09 19.26
CA TYR A 115 -18.44 57.11 18.19
C TYR A 115 -16.95 56.92 17.89
N LEU A 116 -16.56 55.68 17.61
CA LEU A 116 -15.20 55.21 17.42
C LEU A 116 -15.13 54.37 16.12
N TYR A 117 -14.57 54.91 15.03
CA TYR A 117 -14.45 54.25 13.72
C TYR A 117 -13.05 53.64 13.48
N LEU A 118 -12.93 52.31 13.61
CA LEU A 118 -11.67 51.59 13.39
C LEU A 118 -11.54 51.07 11.95
N GLN A 119 -10.33 51.13 11.39
CA GLN A 119 -9.99 50.55 10.09
C GLN A 119 -8.91 49.46 10.21
N LEU A 120 -9.30 48.23 9.86
CA LEU A 120 -8.40 47.09 9.75
C LEU A 120 -7.68 47.04 8.39
N PRO A 121 -6.49 46.41 8.29
CA PRO A 121 -5.76 46.29 7.04
C PRO A 121 -6.49 45.36 6.07
N GLN A 122 -6.77 45.83 4.86
CA GLN A 122 -7.42 45.06 3.81
C GLN A 122 -6.41 44.21 3.03
N PHE A 123 -6.80 42.99 2.70
CA PHE A 123 -6.03 42.04 1.89
C PHE A 123 -6.86 41.59 0.67
N ASP A 124 -6.18 41.42 -0.46
CA ASP A 124 -6.76 40.99 -1.75
C ASP A 124 -7.53 39.67 -1.65
N PHE A 125 -7.12 38.80 -0.73
CA PHE A 125 -7.74 37.50 -0.44
C PHE A 125 -8.25 37.45 1.01
N PRO A 126 -9.29 36.64 1.32
CA PRO A 126 -9.69 36.39 2.71
C PRO A 126 -8.60 35.60 3.44
N ILE A 127 -8.21 36.06 4.62
CA ILE A 127 -7.28 35.34 5.51
C ILE A 127 -8.14 34.50 6.47
N VAL A 128 -7.89 33.19 6.52
CA VAL A 128 -8.63 32.25 7.37
C VAL A 128 -7.68 31.65 8.40
N TYR A 129 -8.11 31.61 9.66
CA TYR A 129 -7.39 30.94 10.74
C TYR A 129 -7.35 29.43 10.49
N HIS A 130 -6.20 28.82 10.74
CA HIS A 130 -6.01 27.38 10.64
C HIS A 130 -5.35 26.88 11.93
N GLU A 131 -6.07 26.04 12.67
CA GLU A 131 -5.54 25.37 13.85
C GLU A 131 -4.52 24.32 13.42
N ILE A 132 -3.37 24.30 14.10
CA ILE A 132 -2.28 23.37 13.77
C ILE A 132 -2.64 21.99 14.36
N GLU A 133 -3.11 21.07 13.51
CA GLU A 133 -3.32 19.67 13.90
C GLU A 133 -1.98 19.01 14.30
N HIS A 134 -1.69 18.99 15.60
CA HIS A 134 -0.60 18.19 16.15
C HIS A 134 -0.97 16.71 16.06
N ARG A 135 -0.20 15.94 15.28
CA ARG A 135 -0.32 14.48 15.27
C ARG A 135 0.26 13.92 16.54
N ILE A 136 -0.58 13.30 17.37
CA ILE A 136 -0.10 12.45 18.48
C ILE A 136 0.39 11.14 17.87
N PRO A 137 1.68 10.76 17.99
CA PRO A 137 2.13 9.43 17.60
C PRO A 137 1.44 8.40 18.49
N SER A 138 0.86 7.35 17.90
CA SER A 138 0.32 6.23 18.67
C SER A 138 1.41 5.63 19.55
N MET A 139 1.21 5.63 20.87
CA MET A 139 2.26 5.25 21.81
C MET A 139 2.74 3.82 21.56
N ILE A 140 4.06 3.69 21.37
CA ILE A 140 4.73 2.41 21.24
C ILE A 140 4.86 1.82 22.64
N GLU A 141 4.08 0.80 22.97
CA GLU A 141 4.42 -0.11 24.07
C GLU A 141 5.69 -0.88 23.69
N LYS A 142 6.85 -0.29 23.99
CA LYS A 142 8.11 -1.04 24.04
C LYS A 142 7.98 -2.02 25.21
N ASN A 143 7.71 -3.27 24.89
CA ASN A 143 7.70 -4.37 25.87
C ASN A 143 9.02 -4.36 26.67
N ILE A 144 8.94 -3.86 27.90
CA ILE A 144 9.97 -4.07 28.92
C ILE A 144 9.86 -5.55 29.30
N GLN A 145 10.89 -6.33 28.99
CA GLN A 145 10.98 -7.70 29.51
C GLN A 145 11.00 -7.64 31.04
N PRO A 146 10.22 -8.48 31.74
CA PRO A 146 10.30 -8.53 33.20
C PRO A 146 11.67 -9.08 33.62
N PHE A 147 12.49 -8.22 34.22
CA PHE A 147 13.73 -8.63 34.88
C PHE A 147 13.38 -9.55 36.06
N ASN A 148 13.74 -10.82 35.97
CA ASN A 148 13.76 -11.73 37.12
C ASN A 148 15.03 -11.46 37.96
N PRO A 149 14.93 -11.08 39.25
CA PRO A 149 16.07 -10.99 40.12
C PRO A 149 16.32 -12.34 40.81
N ILE A 150 17.51 -12.95 40.62
CA ILE A 150 18.20 -13.84 41.59
C ILE A 150 19.62 -14.15 41.09
N SER A 151 20.61 -14.03 42.00
CA SER A 151 22.02 -14.46 41.90
C SER A 151 22.85 -13.96 40.69
N GLN A 152 23.96 -13.24 40.85
CA GLN A 152 25.08 -13.57 41.75
C GLN A 152 25.77 -12.33 42.33
N LEU A 153 26.34 -12.50 43.52
CA LEU A 153 27.20 -11.52 44.20
C LEU A 153 28.65 -11.72 43.74
N GLU A 154 29.31 -10.68 43.23
CA GLU A 154 30.74 -10.43 43.48
C GLU A 154 30.96 -8.94 43.70
N ALA A 155 31.87 -8.60 44.63
CA ALA A 155 31.96 -7.27 45.23
C ALA A 155 33.04 -6.39 44.59
N GLY A 156 32.77 -5.08 44.49
CA GLY A 156 33.72 -4.08 44.01
C GLY A 156 33.27 -2.65 44.34
N ASN A 157 33.73 -2.11 45.47
CA ASN A 157 33.43 -0.75 45.91
C ASN A 157 33.81 0.31 44.86
N ASN A 158 32.92 1.29 44.64
CA ASN A 158 33.10 2.66 45.15
C ASN A 158 31.85 3.51 44.88
N GLY A 159 31.46 4.33 45.85
CA GLY A 159 30.11 4.92 45.90
C GLY A 159 29.96 6.32 45.32
N ALA A 160 28.72 6.63 44.95
CA ALA A 160 28.14 7.98 45.02
C ALA A 160 26.64 7.83 45.34
N THR A 161 26.10 8.75 46.14
CA THR A 161 24.73 8.70 46.67
C THR A 161 23.65 8.82 45.60
N ALA A 162 22.62 7.99 45.68
CA ALA A 162 21.45 8.08 44.82
C ALA A 162 20.67 9.39 45.06
N ILE A 163 20.31 10.07 43.96
CA ILE A 163 19.21 11.03 43.92
C ILE A 163 18.05 10.33 43.19
N SER A 164 16.91 10.26 43.85
CA SER A 164 15.69 9.65 43.32
C SER A 164 15.00 10.61 42.36
N GLU A 165 15.12 10.40 41.05
CA GLU A 165 14.19 11.01 40.08
C GLU A 165 12.88 10.20 39.98
N PRO A 166 11.71 10.85 39.99
CA PRO A 166 10.42 10.18 39.91
C PRO A 166 10.07 9.76 38.47
N LEU A 167 9.02 8.94 38.34
CA LEU A 167 8.42 8.42 37.10
C LEU A 167 8.75 9.23 35.85
N ALA A 168 9.42 8.59 34.88
CA ALA A 168 9.61 9.12 33.54
C ALA A 168 8.27 9.18 32.79
N SER A 169 7.49 10.25 33.02
CA SER A 169 6.49 10.69 32.06
C SER A 169 7.20 11.00 30.75
N SER A 170 6.80 10.32 29.68
CA SER A 170 7.31 10.58 28.34
C SER A 170 6.96 12.01 27.94
N ILE A 171 7.92 12.93 28.06
CA ILE A 171 7.78 14.30 27.54
C ILE A 171 7.72 14.18 26.02
N VAL A 172 6.50 14.25 25.48
CA VAL A 172 6.27 14.32 24.03
C VAL A 172 6.66 15.72 23.60
N ASP A 173 7.74 15.82 22.82
CA ASP A 173 8.15 17.07 22.20
C ASP A 173 7.18 17.41 21.04
N PRO A 174 6.36 18.46 21.13
CA PRO A 174 5.44 18.86 20.06
C PRO A 174 6.19 19.40 18.83
N ASP A 175 7.48 19.69 18.95
CA ASP A 175 8.38 20.11 17.88
C ASP A 175 9.24 18.95 17.33
N GLY A 176 9.08 17.72 17.85
CA GLY A 176 9.82 16.55 17.37
C GLY A 176 9.58 16.17 15.90
N ASP A 177 8.41 16.53 15.36
CA ASP A 177 8.06 16.40 13.93
C ASP A 177 8.59 17.58 13.07
N ARG A 178 9.15 18.63 13.67
CA ARG A 178 9.73 19.77 12.94
C ARG A 178 11.15 19.46 12.49
N GLU A 179 11.46 19.77 11.24
CA GLU A 179 12.81 19.63 10.72
C GLU A 179 13.82 20.45 11.55
N ASN A 180 14.86 19.78 12.07
CA ASN A 180 15.85 20.41 12.92
C ASN A 180 16.47 21.63 12.19
N PRO A 181 16.33 22.87 12.72
CA PRO A 181 16.74 24.08 12.01
C PRO A 181 18.26 24.16 11.82
N VAL A 182 19.05 23.50 12.67
CA VAL A 182 20.51 23.39 12.52
C VAL A 182 20.85 22.49 11.34
N GLU A 183 20.20 21.33 11.22
CA GLU A 183 20.39 20.41 10.10
C GLU A 183 19.88 21.01 8.78
N ALA A 184 18.71 21.66 8.79
CA ALA A 184 18.17 22.37 7.64
C ALA A 184 19.13 23.47 7.13
N LYS A 185 19.72 24.24 8.06
CA LYS A 185 20.74 25.26 7.75
C LYS A 185 22.03 24.64 7.22
N TYR A 186 22.54 23.59 7.87
CA TYR A 186 23.74 22.85 7.46
C TYR A 186 23.58 22.24 6.06
N ARG A 187 22.43 21.62 5.79
CA ARG A 187 22.05 21.11 4.46
C ARG A 187 22.04 22.22 3.42
N ARG A 188 21.33 23.33 3.66
CA ARG A 188 21.26 24.47 2.71
C ARG A 188 22.64 25.10 2.43
N LEU A 189 23.55 25.08 3.40
CA LEU A 189 24.94 25.52 3.21
C LEU A 189 25.74 24.55 2.33
N ILE A 190 25.66 23.25 2.58
CA ILE A 190 26.37 22.22 1.78
C ILE A 190 25.82 22.12 0.35
N ARG A 191 24.50 22.20 0.19
CA ARG A 191 23.79 22.09 -1.10
C ARG A 191 23.62 23.44 -1.81
N SER A 192 24.33 24.48 -1.36
CA SER A 192 24.20 25.84 -1.87
C SER A 192 24.54 25.90 -3.37
N HIS A 193 23.62 26.46 -4.15
CA HIS A 193 23.70 26.50 -5.62
C HIS A 193 24.85 27.34 -6.21
N ARG A 194 25.67 27.99 -5.37
CA ARG A 194 26.82 28.82 -5.79
C ARG A 194 27.91 28.02 -6.55
N SER A 195 27.90 26.69 -6.47
CA SER A 195 28.87 25.80 -7.12
C SER A 195 28.37 25.14 -8.42
N GLY A 196 27.17 25.48 -8.93
CA GLY A 196 26.43 24.66 -9.90
C GLY A 196 27.12 24.30 -11.23
N LEU A 197 28.15 25.02 -11.66
CA LEU A 197 28.98 24.64 -12.82
C LEU A 197 30.03 23.57 -12.45
N LEU A 198 30.68 23.70 -11.29
CA LEU A 198 31.71 22.78 -10.80
C LEU A 198 31.13 21.40 -10.44
N ASP A 199 29.89 21.37 -9.96
CA ASP A 199 29.17 20.14 -9.62
C ASP A 199 28.98 19.19 -10.82
N ARG A 200 28.92 19.71 -12.05
CA ARG A 200 28.66 18.90 -13.27
C ARG A 200 29.85 18.04 -13.68
N GLU A 201 31.06 18.45 -13.33
CA GLU A 201 32.30 17.76 -13.67
C GLU A 201 32.85 16.91 -12.51
N LEU A 202 32.22 17.00 -11.34
CA LEU A 202 32.66 16.37 -10.11
C LEU A 202 32.59 14.83 -10.21
N LYS A 203 33.74 14.17 -10.05
CA LYS A 203 33.87 12.70 -10.02
C LYS A 203 34.29 12.22 -8.63
N PRO A 204 33.73 11.11 -8.12
CA PRO A 204 34.14 10.56 -6.84
C PRO A 204 35.55 9.96 -6.93
N ASN A 205 36.31 10.06 -5.84
CA ASN A 205 37.55 9.29 -5.68
C ASN A 205 37.21 7.80 -5.38
N PRO A 206 38.18 6.86 -5.41
CA PRO A 206 37.88 5.43 -5.25
C PRO A 206 37.08 5.12 -3.98
N LYS A 207 37.49 5.65 -2.81
CA LYS A 207 36.79 5.44 -1.55
C LYS A 207 35.34 5.93 -1.61
N ILE A 208 35.11 7.16 -2.08
CA ILE A 208 33.76 7.73 -2.21
C ILE A 208 32.90 6.93 -3.20
N ARG A 209 33.50 6.41 -4.28
CA ARG A 209 32.79 5.57 -5.26
C ARG A 209 32.35 4.25 -4.61
N ASP A 210 33.20 3.67 -3.77
CA ASP A 210 32.90 2.42 -3.09
C ASP A 210 31.84 2.66 -1.99
N ASP A 211 31.92 3.76 -1.24
CA ASP A 211 30.87 4.24 -0.32
C ASP A 211 29.51 4.46 -1.04
N LEU A 212 29.52 5.10 -2.21
CA LEU A 212 28.33 5.30 -3.05
C LEU A 212 27.74 3.98 -3.55
N ASN A 213 28.58 3.02 -3.99
CA ASN A 213 28.13 1.69 -4.41
C ASN A 213 27.42 0.94 -3.28
N VAL A 214 27.93 1.04 -2.04
CA VAL A 214 27.27 0.46 -0.86
C VAL A 214 25.86 1.06 -0.69
N ILE A 215 25.72 2.39 -0.79
CA ILE A 215 24.43 3.08 -0.63
C ILE A 215 23.44 2.76 -1.77
N ILE A 216 23.91 2.67 -3.02
CA ILE A 216 23.08 2.32 -4.18
C ILE A 216 22.48 0.92 -4.03
N ASN A 217 23.28 -0.03 -3.54
CA ASN A 217 22.88 -1.42 -3.29
C ASN A 217 21.98 -1.61 -2.06
N TYR A 218 21.60 -0.54 -1.34
CA TYR A 218 20.66 -0.66 -0.22
C TYR A 218 19.26 -1.08 -0.70
N PRO A 219 18.54 -1.92 0.08
CA PRO A 219 17.17 -2.30 -0.25
C PRO A 219 16.24 -1.07 -0.23
N PRO A 220 15.13 -1.08 -1.00
CA PRO A 220 14.19 0.04 -1.09
C PRO A 220 13.67 0.55 0.25
N THR A 221 13.54 -0.34 1.23
CA THR A 221 13.10 -0.09 2.62
C THR A 221 14.09 0.69 3.47
N LYS A 222 15.39 0.69 3.15
CA LYS A 222 16.40 1.31 4.01
C LYS A 222 16.35 2.82 3.88
N GLU A 223 16.07 3.49 4.99
CA GLU A 223 16.15 4.94 5.07
C GLU A 223 17.61 5.42 4.97
N LEU A 224 17.80 6.52 4.24
CA LEU A 224 19.09 7.17 4.07
C LEU A 224 19.31 8.21 5.15
N SER A 225 20.45 8.11 5.84
CA SER A 225 20.92 9.12 6.80
C SER A 225 21.23 10.45 6.09
N GLN A 226 21.26 11.54 6.85
CA GLN A 226 21.44 12.88 6.25
C GLN A 226 22.83 13.06 5.58
N SER A 227 23.87 12.36 6.07
CA SER A 227 25.18 12.31 5.44
C SER A 227 25.15 11.58 4.09
N GLU A 228 24.50 10.42 4.01
CA GLU A 228 24.33 9.65 2.76
C GLU A 228 23.49 10.44 1.74
N LYS A 229 22.38 11.05 2.16
CA LYS A 229 21.57 11.95 1.32
C LYS A 229 22.42 13.10 0.76
N ASN A 230 23.26 13.71 1.57
CA ASN A 230 24.16 14.78 1.13
C ASN A 230 25.26 14.28 0.19
N LEU A 231 25.76 13.05 0.36
CA LEU A 231 26.76 12.45 -0.52
C LEU A 231 26.17 12.15 -1.90
N ILE A 232 24.97 11.55 -1.96
CA ILE A 232 24.23 11.33 -3.20
C ILE A 232 23.96 12.65 -3.91
N TRP A 233 23.44 13.65 -3.20
CA TRP A 233 23.19 14.98 -3.77
C TRP A 233 24.47 15.61 -4.34
N LYS A 234 25.60 15.52 -3.64
CA LYS A 234 26.88 16.05 -4.11
C LYS A 234 27.33 15.44 -5.46
N PHE A 235 27.12 14.14 -5.66
CA PHE A 235 27.53 13.43 -6.89
C PHE A 235 26.39 13.16 -7.89
N ARG A 236 25.24 13.85 -7.75
CA ARG A 236 24.03 13.63 -8.58
C ARG A 236 24.26 13.62 -10.10
N PHE A 237 25.13 14.48 -10.65
CA PHE A 237 25.45 14.48 -12.09
C PHE A 237 26.30 13.29 -12.55
N TYR A 238 27.12 12.73 -11.65
CA TYR A 238 27.84 11.47 -11.90
C TYR A 238 26.88 10.27 -11.79
N LEU A 239 26.03 10.28 -10.75
CA LEU A 239 25.04 9.22 -10.49
C LEU A 239 23.92 9.16 -11.54
N ALA A 240 23.62 10.25 -12.24
CA ALA A 240 22.69 10.26 -13.37
C ALA A 240 23.04 9.27 -14.50
N ARG A 241 24.27 8.74 -14.51
CA ARG A 241 24.73 7.71 -15.45
C ARG A 241 24.52 6.27 -14.97
N ASP A 242 24.21 6.08 -13.68
CA ASP A 242 23.89 4.77 -13.10
C ASP A 242 22.38 4.64 -12.92
N LYS A 243 21.78 3.74 -13.70
CA LYS A 243 20.34 3.50 -13.68
C LYS A 243 19.80 3.14 -12.27
N ARG A 244 20.59 2.39 -11.50
CA ARG A 244 20.24 1.88 -10.15
C ARG A 244 20.18 2.97 -9.07
N ALA A 245 20.77 4.14 -9.35
CA ALA A 245 20.90 5.21 -8.38
C ALA A 245 19.69 6.15 -8.34
N LEU A 246 18.73 6.04 -9.28
CA LEU A 246 17.61 6.98 -9.42
C LEU A 246 16.73 7.07 -8.18
N THR A 247 16.24 5.93 -7.68
CA THR A 247 15.33 5.88 -6.52
C THR A 247 15.99 6.42 -5.26
N LYS A 248 17.28 6.09 -5.07
CA LYS A 248 18.12 6.60 -3.97
C LYS A 248 18.39 8.11 -4.10
N PHE A 249 18.60 8.61 -5.32
CA PHE A 249 18.69 10.05 -5.59
C PHE A 249 17.39 10.78 -5.25
N LEU A 250 16.24 10.30 -5.72
CA LEU A 250 14.95 10.93 -5.44
C LEU A 250 14.58 10.90 -3.94
N LYS A 251 15.04 9.90 -3.19
CA LYS A 251 14.97 9.84 -1.71
C LYS A 251 15.93 10.80 -0.98
N SER A 252 16.91 11.38 -1.69
CA SER A 252 17.84 12.39 -1.15
C SER A 252 17.40 13.84 -1.35
N VAL A 253 16.40 14.07 -2.23
CA VAL A 253 15.82 15.37 -2.57
C VAL A 253 15.01 15.93 -1.40
N THR A 254 15.20 17.21 -1.09
CA THR A 254 14.36 17.94 -0.14
C THR A 254 13.14 18.49 -0.88
N TRP A 255 12.02 17.77 -0.84
CA TRP A 255 10.80 18.15 -1.57
C TRP A 255 10.15 19.48 -1.13
N THR A 256 10.57 20.05 0.01
CA THR A 256 10.17 21.39 0.47
C THR A 256 11.03 22.52 -0.10
N ASP A 257 12.17 22.23 -0.73
CA ASP A 257 13.05 23.23 -1.36
C ASP A 257 12.79 23.28 -2.88
N THR A 258 12.20 24.38 -3.34
CA THR A 258 11.84 24.57 -4.76
C THR A 258 13.05 24.52 -5.70
N SER A 259 14.24 24.88 -5.22
CA SER A 259 15.47 24.83 -6.03
C SER A 259 15.97 23.40 -6.22
N GLU A 260 15.96 22.58 -5.16
CA GLU A 260 16.28 21.16 -5.24
C GLU A 260 15.26 20.41 -6.11
N VAL A 261 13.96 20.70 -5.97
CA VAL A 261 12.89 20.09 -6.76
C VAL A 261 13.04 20.41 -8.25
N HIS A 262 13.29 21.68 -8.61
CA HIS A 262 13.53 22.06 -10.00
C HIS A 262 14.74 21.33 -10.59
N GLN A 263 15.86 21.27 -9.87
CA GLN A 263 17.05 20.58 -10.33
C GLN A 263 16.86 19.06 -10.44
N ALA A 264 16.17 18.43 -9.49
CA ALA A 264 15.91 17.00 -9.52
C ALA A 264 14.95 16.60 -10.65
N VAL A 265 13.86 17.34 -10.82
CA VAL A 265 12.73 16.95 -11.68
C VAL A 265 12.83 17.52 -13.10
N ASP A 266 13.22 18.79 -13.26
CA ASP A 266 13.22 19.45 -14.58
C ASP A 266 14.58 19.35 -15.29
N ILE A 267 15.68 19.13 -14.54
CA ILE A 267 17.04 19.05 -15.10
C ILE A 267 17.58 17.61 -15.08
N LEU A 268 17.55 16.93 -13.93
CA LEU A 268 18.21 15.62 -13.78
C LEU A 268 17.37 14.43 -14.24
N LEU A 269 16.07 14.41 -13.92
CA LEU A 269 15.19 13.29 -14.29
C LEU A 269 15.14 13.01 -15.81
N PRO A 270 15.11 14.02 -16.72
CA PRO A 270 15.19 13.78 -18.17
C PRO A 270 16.59 13.38 -18.67
N LEU A 271 17.64 13.57 -17.86
CA LEU A 271 19.03 13.22 -18.19
C LEU A 271 19.48 11.91 -17.55
N TRP A 272 18.62 11.26 -16.75
CA TRP A 272 18.98 10.03 -16.05
C TRP A 272 19.01 8.84 -17.02
N THR A 273 20.03 7.98 -16.88
CA THR A 273 20.13 6.73 -17.64
C THR A 273 18.94 5.83 -17.32
N GLU A 274 18.28 5.31 -18.35
CA GLU A 274 17.00 4.63 -18.21
C GLU A 274 17.02 3.52 -17.12
N PRO A 275 16.18 3.64 -16.06
CA PRO A 275 16.03 2.64 -15.00
C PRO A 275 15.21 1.42 -15.44
N ASP A 276 15.24 0.38 -14.61
CA ASP A 276 14.55 -0.88 -14.88
C ASP A 276 13.05 -0.79 -14.47
N THR A 277 12.22 -1.74 -14.91
CA THR A 277 10.78 -1.74 -14.59
C THR A 277 10.50 -1.90 -13.08
N GLU A 278 11.43 -2.48 -12.32
CA GLU A 278 11.33 -2.59 -10.86
C GLU A 278 11.44 -1.24 -10.12
N ASP A 279 12.20 -0.28 -10.66
CA ASP A 279 12.31 1.08 -10.11
C ASP A 279 10.99 1.84 -10.30
N ALA A 280 10.30 1.63 -11.43
CA ALA A 280 9.01 2.26 -11.72
C ALA A 280 7.95 1.93 -10.66
N LEU A 281 7.94 0.68 -10.16
CA LEU A 281 7.06 0.26 -9.07
C LEU A 281 7.39 0.98 -7.74
N GLU A 282 8.68 1.25 -7.48
CA GLU A 282 9.09 2.06 -6.33
C GLU A 282 8.58 3.51 -6.47
N LEU A 283 8.73 4.11 -7.65
CA LEU A 283 8.29 5.49 -7.97
C LEU A 283 6.76 5.67 -7.90
N LEU A 284 5.99 4.60 -8.12
CA LEU A 284 4.53 4.60 -7.97
C LEU A 284 4.08 4.34 -6.51
N GLY A 285 5.00 4.01 -5.60
CA GLY A 285 4.72 3.78 -4.19
C GLY A 285 4.37 5.05 -3.39
N PRO A 286 4.00 4.88 -2.09
CA PRO A 286 3.61 5.98 -1.22
C PRO A 286 4.76 6.95 -0.88
N GLY A 287 6.01 6.56 -1.11
CA GLY A 287 7.20 7.39 -0.86
C GLY A 287 7.38 8.55 -1.85
N PHE A 288 6.69 8.53 -3.01
CA PHE A 288 6.83 9.56 -4.04
C PHE A 288 5.47 10.17 -4.41
N VAL A 289 5.29 11.42 -3.99
CA VAL A 289 4.03 12.19 -4.15
C VAL A 289 4.11 13.17 -5.33
N ASN A 290 5.30 13.50 -5.83
CA ASN A 290 5.47 14.49 -6.89
C ASN A 290 4.89 13.99 -8.24
N PRO A 291 3.93 14.69 -8.87
CA PRO A 291 3.26 14.20 -10.08
C PRO A 291 4.20 13.93 -11.26
N LYS A 292 5.27 14.72 -11.45
CA LYS A 292 6.23 14.52 -12.54
C LYS A 292 7.09 13.26 -12.30
N VAL A 293 7.46 12.97 -11.05
CA VAL A 293 8.16 11.71 -10.69
C VAL A 293 7.25 10.51 -10.93
N ARG A 294 5.98 10.59 -10.51
CA ARG A 294 5.00 9.53 -10.77
C ARG A 294 4.77 9.32 -12.26
N SER A 295 4.62 10.40 -13.03
CA SER A 295 4.46 10.35 -14.49
C SER A 295 5.68 9.74 -15.20
N TYR A 296 6.90 10.00 -14.70
CA TYR A 296 8.10 9.28 -15.17
C TYR A 296 8.01 7.77 -14.83
N GLY A 297 7.56 7.40 -13.64
CA GLY A 297 7.25 6.00 -13.29
C GLY A 297 6.23 5.35 -14.24
N VAL A 298 5.14 6.05 -14.58
CA VAL A 298 4.15 5.61 -15.58
C VAL A 298 4.78 5.46 -16.97
N HIS A 299 5.66 6.38 -17.39
CA HIS A 299 6.37 6.28 -18.65
C HIS A 299 7.27 5.04 -18.72
N LEU A 300 8.02 4.74 -17.66
CA LEU A 300 8.82 3.52 -17.57
C LEU A 300 7.93 2.26 -17.65
N LEU A 301 6.86 2.22 -16.87
CA LEU A 301 5.90 1.11 -16.87
C LEU A 301 5.22 0.92 -18.23
N SER A 302 5.03 2.00 -19.00
CA SER A 302 4.41 1.93 -20.33
C SER A 302 5.20 1.10 -21.36
N ARG A 303 6.46 0.75 -21.05
CA ARG A 303 7.34 -0.11 -21.85
C ARG A 303 7.15 -1.61 -21.61
N ALA A 304 6.58 -1.99 -20.46
CA ALA A 304 6.38 -3.39 -20.08
C ALA A 304 5.40 -4.10 -21.03
N ASP A 305 5.59 -5.39 -21.25
CA ASP A 305 4.63 -6.22 -22.00
C ASP A 305 3.35 -6.47 -21.18
N ASP A 306 2.26 -6.90 -21.82
CA ASP A 306 0.98 -7.10 -21.12
C ASP A 306 1.04 -8.22 -20.06
N GLU A 307 1.90 -9.24 -20.23
CA GLU A 307 2.07 -10.32 -19.26
C GLU A 307 2.90 -9.85 -18.05
N GLU A 308 3.86 -8.95 -18.23
CA GLU A 308 4.58 -8.26 -17.15
C GLU A 308 3.66 -7.29 -16.41
N ILE A 309 2.84 -6.50 -17.10
CA ILE A 309 1.81 -5.66 -16.44
C ILE A 309 0.82 -6.54 -15.67
N LEU A 310 0.37 -7.67 -16.23
CA LEU A 310 -0.52 -8.61 -15.55
C LEU A 310 0.10 -9.17 -14.25
N LEU A 311 1.41 -9.41 -14.23
CA LEU A 311 2.13 -9.83 -13.01
C LEU A 311 2.19 -8.76 -11.93
N TYR A 312 2.08 -7.47 -12.25
CA TYR A 312 2.09 -6.37 -11.27
C TYR A 312 0.71 -5.73 -11.07
N LEU A 313 -0.31 -6.17 -11.81
CA LEU A 313 -1.61 -5.50 -11.93
C LEU A 313 -2.31 -5.30 -10.57
N LEU A 314 -2.16 -6.26 -9.65
CA LEU A 314 -2.73 -6.15 -8.30
C LEU A 314 -2.15 -4.96 -7.54
N GLN A 315 -0.82 -4.81 -7.55
CA GLN A 315 -0.11 -3.69 -6.94
C GLN A 315 -0.35 -2.37 -7.68
N LEU A 316 -0.47 -2.40 -9.00
CA LEU A 316 -0.76 -1.21 -9.81
C LEU A 316 -2.18 -0.67 -9.57
N VAL A 317 -3.18 -1.56 -9.40
CA VAL A 317 -4.51 -1.18 -8.92
C VAL A 317 -4.40 -0.55 -7.52
N GLN A 318 -3.62 -1.14 -6.61
CA GLN A 318 -3.40 -0.55 -5.29
C GLN A 318 -2.67 0.80 -5.35
N ALA A 319 -1.77 1.03 -6.32
CA ALA A 319 -1.05 2.29 -6.47
C ALA A 319 -1.96 3.47 -6.85
N LEU A 320 -3.13 3.21 -7.44
CA LEU A 320 -4.11 4.25 -7.81
C LEU A 320 -4.54 5.13 -6.62
N LYS A 321 -4.57 4.60 -5.39
CA LYS A 321 -4.91 5.37 -4.19
C LYS A 321 -3.85 6.42 -3.80
N PHE A 322 -2.66 6.36 -4.39
CA PHE A 322 -1.57 7.33 -4.19
C PHE A 322 -1.56 8.45 -5.24
N GLU A 323 -2.35 8.35 -6.31
CA GLU A 323 -2.48 9.41 -7.34
C GLU A 323 -3.26 10.63 -6.84
N ILE A 324 -4.17 10.45 -5.88
CA ILE A 324 -4.95 11.57 -5.33
C ILE A 324 -4.07 12.36 -4.36
N SER A 325 -3.49 13.45 -4.86
CA SER A 325 -2.88 14.48 -4.03
C SER A 325 -3.86 14.98 -2.97
N LYS A 326 -3.37 15.32 -1.76
CA LYS A 326 -4.16 15.69 -0.58
C LYS A 326 -4.92 17.02 -0.68
N HIS A 327 -5.06 17.60 -1.88
CA HIS A 327 -5.89 18.77 -2.12
C HIS A 327 -7.38 18.39 -2.14
N LYS A 328 -7.96 18.25 -0.95
CA LYS A 328 -9.41 18.29 -0.77
C LYS A 328 -9.96 19.66 -1.22
N HIS A 329 -11.22 19.67 -1.64
CA HIS A 329 -12.03 20.87 -1.96
C HIS A 329 -11.66 21.62 -3.25
N SER A 330 -11.88 20.95 -4.38
CA SER A 330 -12.39 21.62 -5.58
C SER A 330 -13.32 20.67 -6.33
N ASP A 331 -14.62 20.95 -6.32
CA ASP A 331 -15.62 20.24 -7.14
C ASP A 331 -15.58 20.66 -8.62
N ASN A 332 -14.66 21.55 -9.01
CA ASN A 332 -14.46 21.96 -10.40
C ASN A 332 -13.67 20.89 -11.18
N PHE A 333 -14.44 19.97 -11.74
CA PHE A 333 -14.05 18.72 -12.42
C PHE A 333 -13.31 18.89 -13.78
N LYS A 334 -12.49 19.94 -13.95
CA LYS A 334 -11.74 20.22 -15.19
C LYS A 334 -10.33 20.75 -14.93
N SER A 335 -9.41 19.85 -14.56
CA SER A 335 -7.96 20.14 -14.52
C SER A 335 -7.13 18.93 -14.99
N HIS A 336 -7.16 18.64 -16.30
CA HIS A 336 -6.32 17.62 -16.96
C HIS A 336 -4.82 18.03 -17.04
N GLN A 337 -4.21 18.47 -15.94
CA GLN A 337 -2.84 19.01 -15.95
C GLN A 337 -1.86 18.42 -14.93
N TYR A 338 -2.34 17.60 -13.98
CA TYR A 338 -1.49 16.96 -12.95
C TYR A 338 -1.91 15.52 -12.60
N ASP A 339 -2.50 14.79 -13.56
CA ASP A 339 -2.60 13.33 -13.44
C ASP A 339 -1.23 12.71 -13.82
N SER A 340 -0.79 11.66 -13.13
CA SER A 340 0.44 10.95 -13.52
C SER A 340 0.26 10.14 -14.82
N GLY A 341 -0.99 9.84 -15.18
CA GLY A 341 -1.36 9.00 -16.31
C GLY A 341 -1.46 7.51 -15.97
N LEU A 342 -1.32 7.11 -14.70
CA LEU A 342 -1.41 5.69 -14.32
C LEU A 342 -2.80 5.10 -14.62
N VAL A 343 -3.87 5.86 -14.33
CA VAL A 343 -5.26 5.47 -14.65
C VAL A 343 -5.42 5.25 -16.16
N ASP A 344 -4.97 6.21 -16.96
CA ASP A 344 -5.08 6.17 -18.42
C ASP A 344 -4.27 5.02 -19.03
N LEU A 345 -3.05 4.76 -18.54
CA LEU A 345 -2.22 3.64 -18.97
C LEU A 345 -2.91 2.30 -18.70
N LEU A 346 -3.41 2.10 -17.47
CA LEU A 346 -4.08 0.85 -17.10
C LEU A 346 -5.38 0.65 -17.89
N ILE A 347 -6.20 1.69 -18.05
CA ILE A 347 -7.44 1.60 -18.86
C ILE A 347 -7.10 1.28 -20.32
N LYS A 348 -6.11 1.95 -20.93
CA LYS A 348 -5.71 1.72 -22.32
C LYS A 348 -5.24 0.28 -22.56
N ARG A 349 -4.42 -0.27 -21.65
CA ARG A 349 -3.96 -1.68 -21.71
C ARG A 349 -5.12 -2.65 -21.47
N ALA A 350 -5.96 -2.40 -20.47
CA ALA A 350 -7.11 -3.24 -20.11
C ALA A 350 -8.17 -3.33 -21.22
N VAL A 351 -8.40 -2.25 -21.96
CA VAL A 351 -9.34 -2.23 -23.10
C VAL A 351 -8.76 -2.98 -24.33
N SER A 352 -7.44 -3.03 -24.46
CA SER A 352 -6.75 -3.66 -25.58
C SER A 352 -6.53 -5.17 -25.41
N ASN A 353 -6.49 -5.66 -24.17
CA ASN A 353 -6.18 -7.05 -23.83
C ASN A 353 -7.24 -7.63 -22.88
N ASP A 354 -8.01 -8.63 -23.36
CA ASP A 354 -9.16 -9.17 -22.63
C ASP A 354 -8.79 -9.87 -21.31
N VAL A 355 -7.59 -10.47 -21.22
CA VAL A 355 -7.10 -11.11 -19.99
C VAL A 355 -6.75 -10.04 -18.96
N LEU A 356 -6.08 -8.98 -19.39
CA LEU A 356 -5.75 -7.84 -18.53
C LEU A 356 -7.03 -7.10 -18.10
N GLY A 357 -7.97 -6.87 -19.01
CA GLY A 357 -9.27 -6.23 -18.76
C GLY A 357 -10.17 -7.00 -17.79
N ASN A 358 -10.24 -8.33 -17.90
CA ASN A 358 -10.95 -9.17 -16.94
C ASN A 358 -10.35 -9.04 -15.53
N ASN A 359 -9.04 -9.21 -15.38
CA ASN A 359 -8.39 -9.11 -14.07
C ASN A 359 -8.50 -7.69 -13.49
N PHE A 360 -8.29 -6.65 -14.31
CA PHE A 360 -8.41 -5.26 -13.89
C PHE A 360 -9.81 -4.92 -13.37
N TYR A 361 -10.86 -5.38 -14.06
CA TYR A 361 -12.23 -5.22 -13.59
C TYR A 361 -12.44 -5.86 -12.21
N TRP A 362 -12.09 -7.13 -12.05
CA TRP A 362 -12.32 -7.84 -10.78
C TRP A 362 -11.51 -7.26 -9.62
N TYR A 363 -10.28 -6.82 -9.86
CA TYR A 363 -9.44 -6.20 -8.82
C TYR A 363 -10.02 -4.85 -8.36
N LEU A 364 -10.59 -4.05 -9.27
CA LEU A 364 -11.32 -2.83 -8.93
C LEU A 364 -12.60 -3.13 -8.14
N MET A 365 -13.37 -4.15 -8.54
CA MET A 365 -14.65 -4.47 -7.89
C MET A 365 -14.50 -4.88 -6.42
N VAL A 366 -13.47 -5.65 -6.08
CA VAL A 366 -13.16 -6.03 -4.69
C VAL A 366 -12.88 -4.79 -3.83
N GLU A 367 -12.09 -3.84 -4.34
CA GLU A 367 -11.77 -2.59 -3.64
C GLU A 367 -12.95 -1.61 -3.57
N CYS A 368 -13.93 -1.70 -4.47
CA CYS A 368 -15.17 -0.93 -4.37
C CYS A 368 -15.98 -1.28 -3.11
N SER A 369 -16.02 -2.57 -2.74
CA SER A 369 -16.72 -3.07 -1.55
C SER A 369 -15.93 -2.87 -0.25
N GLY A 370 -14.60 -3.00 -0.29
CA GLY A 370 -13.75 -3.11 0.90
C GLY A 370 -12.99 -1.88 1.37
N SER A 371 -12.94 -0.81 0.58
CA SER A 371 -11.94 0.26 0.76
C SER A 371 -12.54 1.62 1.09
N ARG A 372 -11.85 2.41 1.93
CA ARG A 372 -12.14 3.85 2.10
C ARG A 372 -12.03 4.63 0.78
N TYR A 373 -11.33 4.06 -0.19
CA TYR A 373 -11.17 4.56 -1.55
C TYR A 373 -12.20 3.99 -2.54
N GLY A 374 -13.24 3.26 -2.10
CA GLY A 374 -14.21 2.60 -3.00
C GLY A 374 -14.85 3.53 -4.03
N LYS A 375 -15.08 4.82 -3.70
CA LYS A 375 -15.56 5.83 -4.65
C LYS A 375 -14.56 6.16 -5.78
N LEU A 376 -13.25 6.08 -5.52
CA LEU A 376 -12.20 6.21 -6.54
C LEU A 376 -12.23 4.99 -7.46
N TYR A 377 -12.18 3.78 -6.90
CA TYR A 377 -12.15 2.56 -7.69
C TYR A 377 -13.42 2.38 -8.54
N ALA A 378 -14.60 2.74 -8.01
CA ALA A 378 -15.85 2.76 -8.77
C ALA A 378 -15.82 3.77 -9.93
N ARG A 379 -15.16 4.92 -9.76
CA ARG A 379 -14.94 5.89 -10.85
C ARG A 379 -14.00 5.34 -11.92
N VAL A 380 -12.90 4.69 -11.53
CA VAL A 380 -11.96 4.05 -12.47
C VAL A 380 -12.63 2.90 -13.23
N ALA A 381 -13.41 2.06 -12.55
CA ALA A 381 -14.21 1.01 -13.17
C ALA A 381 -15.25 1.57 -14.16
N HIS A 382 -15.89 2.70 -13.82
CA HIS A 382 -16.80 3.39 -14.73
C HIS A 382 -16.08 3.91 -15.99
N LEU A 383 -14.93 4.58 -15.82
CA LEU A 383 -14.11 5.05 -16.94
C LEU A 383 -13.61 3.89 -17.82
N TYR A 384 -13.19 2.78 -17.22
CA TYR A 384 -12.83 1.57 -17.95
C TYR A 384 -13.99 1.06 -18.82
N LEU A 385 -15.18 0.87 -18.23
CA LEU A 385 -16.35 0.39 -18.97
C LEU A 385 -16.84 1.40 -20.03
N GLN A 386 -16.67 2.70 -19.82
CA GLN A 386 -16.95 3.72 -20.84
C GLN A 386 -15.98 3.63 -22.03
N ASN A 387 -14.67 3.50 -21.78
CA ASN A 387 -13.67 3.36 -22.84
C ASN A 387 -13.80 2.01 -23.56
N LEU A 388 -14.12 0.93 -22.84
CA LEU A 388 -14.36 -0.38 -23.41
C LEU A 388 -15.47 -0.33 -24.47
N VAL A 389 -16.61 0.29 -24.16
CA VAL A 389 -17.77 0.42 -25.08
C VAL A 389 -17.47 1.26 -26.34
N GLN A 390 -16.42 2.09 -26.33
CA GLN A 390 -15.99 2.84 -27.52
C GLN A 390 -15.20 1.98 -28.53
N THR A 391 -14.76 0.78 -28.14
CA THR A 391 -14.13 -0.17 -29.07
C THR A 391 -15.19 -0.94 -29.89
N PRO A 392 -14.84 -1.47 -31.09
CA PRO A 392 -15.79 -2.16 -31.96
C PRO A 392 -16.55 -3.30 -31.27
N ASP A 393 -15.84 -4.17 -30.54
CA ASP A 393 -16.42 -5.30 -29.79
C ASP A 393 -16.80 -4.93 -28.34
N GLY A 394 -16.70 -3.65 -28.00
CA GLY A 394 -16.87 -3.10 -26.66
C GLY A 394 -18.20 -3.42 -25.98
N PRO A 395 -19.35 -3.30 -26.67
CA PRO A 395 -20.66 -3.66 -26.12
C PRO A 395 -20.73 -5.13 -25.68
N ASP A 396 -20.21 -6.05 -26.50
CA ASP A 396 -20.23 -7.49 -26.22
C ASP A 396 -19.27 -7.87 -25.10
N LYS A 397 -18.08 -7.25 -25.05
CA LYS A 397 -17.16 -7.39 -23.91
C LYS A 397 -17.78 -6.89 -22.60
N ARG A 398 -18.53 -5.77 -22.64
CA ARG A 398 -19.25 -5.26 -21.46
C ARG A 398 -20.40 -6.18 -21.03
N GLU A 399 -21.18 -6.73 -21.95
CA GLU A 399 -22.24 -7.70 -21.62
C GLU A 399 -21.65 -9.01 -21.09
N THR A 400 -20.47 -9.42 -21.57
CA THR A 400 -19.71 -10.56 -21.03
C THR A 400 -19.32 -10.33 -19.56
N ILE A 401 -18.73 -9.17 -19.22
CA ILE A 401 -18.40 -8.80 -17.83
C ILE A 401 -19.66 -8.76 -16.94
N LYS A 402 -20.77 -8.23 -17.46
CA LYS A 402 -22.06 -8.21 -16.75
C LYS A 402 -22.56 -9.63 -16.45
N LYS A 403 -22.52 -10.55 -17.42
CA LYS A 403 -22.91 -11.96 -17.22
C LYS A 403 -21.97 -12.71 -16.26
N GLN A 404 -20.67 -12.40 -16.24
CA GLN A 404 -19.76 -12.88 -15.21
C GLN A 404 -20.18 -12.41 -13.81
N ALA A 405 -20.53 -11.13 -13.66
CA ALA A 405 -21.01 -10.59 -12.38
C ALA A 405 -22.32 -11.25 -11.92
N GLU A 406 -23.29 -11.45 -12.81
CA GLU A 406 -24.55 -12.16 -12.53
C GLU A 406 -24.31 -13.63 -12.10
N LEU A 407 -23.35 -14.32 -12.74
CA LEU A 407 -22.93 -15.67 -12.36
C LEU A 407 -22.31 -15.69 -10.95
N VAL A 408 -21.33 -14.82 -10.69
CA VAL A 408 -20.65 -14.72 -9.39
C VAL A 408 -21.63 -14.37 -8.27
N GLU A 409 -22.54 -13.43 -8.49
CA GLU A 409 -23.58 -13.07 -7.51
C GLU A 409 -24.52 -14.27 -7.23
N THR A 410 -24.85 -15.05 -8.26
CA THR A 410 -25.66 -16.27 -8.12
C THR A 410 -24.92 -17.35 -7.32
N LEU A 411 -23.65 -17.61 -7.61
CA LEU A 411 -22.82 -18.55 -6.85
C LEU A 411 -22.65 -18.12 -5.39
N ASN A 412 -22.45 -16.83 -5.13
CA ASN A 412 -22.37 -16.24 -3.80
C ASN A 412 -23.68 -16.47 -3.00
N LYS A 413 -24.85 -16.26 -3.62
CA LYS A 413 -26.16 -16.57 -3.01
C LYS A 413 -26.33 -18.07 -2.68
N ILE A 414 -25.80 -18.97 -3.52
CA ILE A 414 -25.86 -20.42 -3.28
C ILE A 414 -24.91 -20.80 -2.14
N ALA A 415 -23.67 -20.32 -2.15
CA ALA A 415 -22.68 -20.59 -1.10
C ALA A 415 -23.20 -20.12 0.27
N LYS A 416 -23.73 -18.89 0.37
CA LYS A 416 -24.34 -18.36 1.60
C LYS A 416 -25.52 -19.21 2.09
N LYS A 417 -26.35 -19.73 1.19
CA LYS A 417 -27.45 -20.66 1.54
C LYS A 417 -26.92 -22.00 2.06
N LEU A 418 -25.91 -22.59 1.41
CA LEU A 418 -25.32 -23.86 1.85
C LEU A 418 -24.58 -23.70 3.18
N ARG A 419 -23.87 -22.59 3.40
CA ARG A 419 -23.17 -22.28 4.65
C ARG A 419 -24.14 -22.09 5.82
N SER A 420 -25.24 -21.36 5.60
CA SER A 420 -26.27 -21.11 6.64
C SER A 420 -27.14 -22.34 6.96
N SER A 421 -27.25 -23.31 6.05
CA SER A 421 -28.00 -24.54 6.33
C SER A 421 -27.30 -25.42 7.38
N LYS A 422 -28.11 -25.97 8.30
CA LYS A 422 -27.72 -27.00 9.28
C LYS A 422 -27.77 -28.43 8.72
N ASP A 423 -28.10 -28.60 7.44
CA ASP A 423 -28.17 -29.91 6.78
C ASP A 423 -26.81 -30.64 6.77
N PRO A 424 -26.77 -31.98 6.83
CA PRO A 424 -25.53 -32.74 6.69
C PRO A 424 -24.95 -32.62 5.26
N ARG A 425 -23.63 -32.79 5.13
CA ARG A 425 -22.89 -32.62 3.86
C ARG A 425 -23.52 -33.32 2.64
N PRO A 426 -24.00 -34.59 2.69
CA PRO A 426 -24.63 -35.24 1.53
C PRO A 426 -25.86 -34.48 1.03
N LYS A 427 -26.74 -34.05 1.95
CA LYS A 427 -27.94 -33.26 1.62
C LYS A 427 -27.59 -31.85 1.12
N LYS A 428 -26.48 -31.26 1.58
CA LYS A 428 -25.93 -30.02 0.98
C LYS A 428 -25.48 -30.22 -0.48
N ILE A 429 -24.87 -31.38 -0.79
CA ILE A 429 -24.50 -31.74 -2.17
C ILE A 429 -25.75 -31.93 -3.02
N GLU A 430 -26.72 -32.73 -2.59
CA GLU A 430 -28.01 -32.90 -3.30
C GLU A 430 -28.70 -31.55 -3.57
N THR A 431 -28.71 -30.66 -2.57
CA THR A 431 -29.26 -29.29 -2.69
C THR A 431 -28.50 -28.46 -3.73
N LEU A 432 -27.17 -28.54 -3.77
CA LEU A 432 -26.35 -27.87 -4.78
C LEU A 432 -26.69 -28.38 -6.19
N ARG A 433 -26.72 -29.70 -6.40
CA ARG A 433 -27.02 -30.32 -7.70
C ARG A 433 -28.41 -29.95 -8.20
N HIS A 434 -29.41 -29.99 -7.31
CA HIS A 434 -30.76 -29.58 -7.64
C HIS A 434 -30.86 -28.10 -8.03
N ILE A 435 -30.08 -27.20 -7.40
CA ILE A 435 -30.05 -25.78 -7.77
C ILE A 435 -29.34 -25.54 -9.11
N ILE A 436 -28.27 -26.29 -9.43
CA ILE A 436 -27.58 -26.20 -10.72
C ILE A 436 -28.52 -26.64 -11.86
N ASN A 437 -29.29 -27.72 -11.64
CA ASN A 437 -30.25 -28.27 -12.59
C ASN A 437 -31.58 -27.49 -12.67
N ASP A 438 -31.82 -26.48 -11.83
CA ASP A 438 -33.00 -25.61 -11.95
C ASP A 438 -32.86 -24.72 -13.20
N SER A 439 -33.66 -25.00 -14.23
CA SER A 439 -33.65 -24.28 -15.51
C SER A 439 -33.87 -22.77 -15.36
N ARG A 440 -34.50 -22.31 -14.27
CA ARG A 440 -34.67 -20.87 -13.97
C ARG A 440 -33.36 -20.19 -13.57
N LYS A 441 -32.36 -20.95 -13.12
CA LYS A 441 -31.02 -20.45 -12.73
C LYS A 441 -30.02 -20.42 -13.87
N LYS A 442 -30.26 -21.16 -14.97
CA LYS A 442 -29.39 -21.22 -16.17
C LYS A 442 -27.92 -21.50 -15.84
N LEU A 443 -27.66 -22.36 -14.84
CA LEU A 443 -26.31 -22.73 -14.40
C LEU A 443 -25.79 -23.97 -15.13
N SER A 444 -26.64 -24.97 -15.35
CA SER A 444 -26.32 -26.16 -16.16
C SER A 444 -26.04 -25.84 -17.63
N THR A 445 -26.68 -24.80 -18.17
CA THR A 445 -26.42 -24.29 -19.52
C THR A 445 -26.52 -22.76 -19.52
N LEU A 446 -25.40 -22.10 -19.75
CA LEU A 446 -25.29 -20.65 -19.82
C LEU A 446 -25.89 -20.13 -21.13
N SER A 447 -26.40 -18.90 -21.12
CA SER A 447 -27.04 -18.30 -22.31
C SER A 447 -26.09 -18.08 -23.49
N ILE A 448 -24.79 -17.95 -23.21
CA ILE A 448 -23.68 -17.86 -24.16
C ILE A 448 -22.46 -18.51 -23.49
N PRO A 449 -21.48 -19.02 -24.25
CA PRO A 449 -20.17 -19.35 -23.71
C PRO A 449 -19.54 -18.13 -23.04
N LEU A 450 -19.06 -18.31 -21.81
CA LEU A 450 -18.60 -17.23 -20.94
C LEU A 450 -17.14 -17.47 -20.53
N PRO A 451 -16.22 -16.50 -20.68
CA PRO A 451 -14.90 -16.58 -20.04
C PRO A 451 -15.06 -16.70 -18.52
N ILE A 452 -14.43 -17.69 -17.88
CA ILE A 452 -14.54 -17.85 -16.43
C ILE A 452 -13.73 -16.74 -15.73
N PRO A 453 -14.25 -16.06 -14.67
CA PRO A 453 -13.55 -14.91 -14.06
C PRO A 453 -12.11 -15.20 -13.63
N VAL A 454 -11.87 -16.38 -13.05
CA VAL A 454 -10.56 -16.80 -12.49
C VAL A 454 -9.51 -17.10 -13.57
N ASP A 455 -9.92 -17.39 -14.80
CA ASP A 455 -9.04 -17.52 -15.96
C ASP A 455 -9.80 -17.25 -17.26
N SER A 456 -9.82 -15.99 -17.70
CA SER A 456 -10.59 -15.57 -18.88
C SER A 456 -10.03 -16.08 -20.21
N ARG A 457 -8.95 -16.88 -20.20
CA ARG A 457 -8.50 -17.64 -21.37
C ARG A 457 -9.39 -18.86 -21.63
N ILE A 458 -10.10 -19.35 -20.61
CA ILE A 458 -11.01 -20.49 -20.71
C ILE A 458 -12.46 -20.01 -20.79
N LYS A 459 -13.17 -20.41 -21.86
CA LYS A 459 -14.62 -20.19 -22.02
C LYS A 459 -15.38 -21.45 -21.58
N VAL A 460 -16.51 -21.25 -20.90
CA VAL A 460 -17.32 -22.32 -20.34
C VAL A 460 -18.78 -22.21 -20.78
N LYS A 461 -19.44 -23.34 -21.05
CA LYS A 461 -20.84 -23.39 -21.52
C LYS A 461 -21.87 -23.72 -20.43
N GLY A 462 -21.43 -24.21 -19.27
CA GLY A 462 -22.32 -24.61 -18.17
C GLY A 462 -21.55 -25.23 -17.00
N ILE A 463 -22.30 -25.60 -15.95
CA ILE A 463 -21.79 -26.33 -14.78
C ILE A 463 -22.40 -27.74 -14.77
N ASP A 464 -21.55 -28.76 -14.72
CA ASP A 464 -21.95 -30.15 -14.52
C ASP A 464 -22.39 -30.36 -13.07
N ALA A 465 -23.67 -30.67 -12.86
CA ALA A 465 -24.23 -30.90 -11.53
C ALA A 465 -23.70 -32.21 -10.90
N ASP A 466 -23.53 -33.27 -11.67
CA ASP A 466 -23.27 -34.62 -11.15
C ASP A 466 -21.80 -34.83 -10.75
N GLN A 467 -20.87 -34.13 -11.38
CA GLN A 467 -19.48 -34.02 -10.92
C GLN A 467 -19.32 -33.00 -9.79
N SER A 468 -20.15 -31.95 -9.75
CA SER A 468 -20.09 -30.93 -8.71
C SER A 468 -20.39 -31.47 -7.30
N SER A 469 -19.69 -30.91 -6.31
CA SER A 469 -19.75 -31.35 -4.91
C SER A 469 -19.43 -30.22 -3.91
N VAL A 470 -19.34 -30.55 -2.62
CA VAL A 470 -19.03 -29.61 -1.53
C VAL A 470 -17.92 -30.22 -0.68
N PHE A 471 -16.88 -29.46 -0.34
CA PHE A 471 -15.77 -29.96 0.48
C PHE A 471 -16.16 -30.22 1.93
N LYS A 472 -15.40 -31.09 2.61
CA LYS A 472 -15.51 -31.35 4.06
C LYS A 472 -14.69 -30.30 4.83
N SER A 473 -15.16 -29.05 4.85
CA SER A 473 -14.56 -27.93 5.59
C SER A 473 -15.64 -27.09 6.28
N ASN A 474 -15.28 -26.35 7.32
CA ASN A 474 -16.18 -25.55 8.16
C ASN A 474 -17.03 -24.55 7.35
N LEU A 475 -16.49 -24.00 6.26
CA LEU A 475 -17.16 -23.03 5.40
C LEU A 475 -17.88 -23.66 4.20
N PHE A 476 -17.86 -24.99 4.06
CA PHE A 476 -18.53 -25.75 3.00
C PHE A 476 -18.31 -25.19 1.57
N PRO A 477 -17.06 -24.96 1.12
CA PRO A 477 -16.81 -24.42 -0.21
C PRO A 477 -17.23 -25.41 -1.29
N MET A 478 -17.75 -24.88 -2.40
CA MET A 478 -18.33 -25.66 -3.50
C MET A 478 -17.24 -26.02 -4.50
N LEU A 479 -17.18 -27.28 -4.93
CA LEU A 479 -16.39 -27.71 -6.08
C LEU A 479 -17.31 -27.78 -7.30
N LEU A 480 -17.07 -26.90 -8.27
CA LEU A 480 -17.89 -26.74 -9.46
C LEU A 480 -17.11 -27.19 -10.68
N TYR A 481 -17.66 -28.11 -11.47
CA TYR A 481 -17.07 -28.54 -12.73
C TYR A 481 -17.69 -27.74 -13.87
N PHE A 482 -16.97 -26.75 -14.39
CA PHE A 482 -17.42 -25.99 -15.55
C PHE A 482 -17.04 -26.75 -16.82
N GLN A 483 -17.98 -26.99 -17.72
CA GLN A 483 -17.70 -27.65 -19.00
C GLN A 483 -17.15 -26.61 -19.99
N GLU A 484 -16.02 -26.93 -20.62
CA GLU A 484 -15.36 -26.02 -21.55
C GLU A 484 -16.17 -25.85 -22.86
N ASP A 485 -16.01 -24.69 -23.49
CA ASP A 485 -16.60 -24.41 -24.80
C ASP A 485 -15.77 -25.08 -25.91
N GLY A 486 -16.43 -25.71 -26.87
CA GLY A 486 -15.78 -26.41 -27.99
C GLY A 486 -15.17 -27.79 -27.68
N ASN A 487 -15.14 -28.25 -26.42
CA ASN A 487 -14.70 -29.60 -26.05
C ASN A 487 -15.63 -30.21 -25.00
N GLU A 488 -16.35 -31.29 -25.35
CA GLU A 488 -17.39 -31.85 -24.48
C GLU A 488 -16.84 -32.65 -23.30
N ASP A 489 -15.64 -33.23 -23.44
CA ASP A 489 -14.99 -34.04 -22.40
C ASP A 489 -14.07 -33.22 -21.48
N ALA A 490 -13.81 -31.94 -21.81
CA ALA A 490 -12.97 -31.06 -21.01
C ALA A 490 -13.79 -30.28 -19.97
N TYR A 491 -13.28 -30.30 -18.73
CA TYR A 491 -13.84 -29.58 -17.60
C TYR A 491 -12.77 -28.75 -16.91
N TYR A 492 -13.13 -27.52 -16.57
CA TYR A 492 -12.33 -26.60 -15.77
C TYR A 492 -12.90 -26.54 -14.33
N PRO A 493 -12.37 -27.34 -13.38
CA PRO A 493 -12.92 -27.40 -12.04
C PRO A 493 -12.47 -26.20 -11.19
N VAL A 494 -13.42 -25.59 -10.49
CA VAL A 494 -13.20 -24.38 -9.67
C VAL A 494 -13.81 -24.58 -8.29
N ILE A 495 -13.05 -24.23 -7.25
CA ILE A 495 -13.53 -24.10 -5.89
C ILE A 495 -14.12 -22.68 -5.72
N PHE A 496 -15.38 -22.57 -5.35
CA PHE A 496 -15.98 -21.31 -4.92
C PHE A 496 -16.06 -21.26 -3.39
N LYS A 497 -15.43 -20.24 -2.79
CA LYS A 497 -15.41 -19.99 -1.34
C LYS A 497 -16.25 -18.77 -0.98
N ASP A 498 -16.97 -18.84 0.15
CA ASP A 498 -17.71 -17.74 0.79
C ASP A 498 -17.49 -17.79 2.30
N GLY A 499 -17.00 -16.69 2.87
CA GLY A 499 -16.60 -16.55 4.27
C GLY A 499 -15.09 -16.34 4.47
N ASP A 500 -14.29 -16.57 3.42
CA ASP A 500 -12.83 -16.36 3.40
C ASP A 500 -12.47 -15.12 2.56
N ASP A 501 -11.47 -14.35 3.00
CA ASP A 501 -10.86 -13.28 2.21
C ASP A 501 -9.69 -13.82 1.38
N LEU A 502 -9.93 -14.10 0.10
CA LEU A 502 -8.92 -14.69 -0.79
C LEU A 502 -7.88 -13.70 -1.32
N ARG A 503 -7.94 -12.42 -0.95
CA ARG A 503 -6.92 -11.43 -1.38
C ARG A 503 -5.52 -11.81 -0.91
N GLN A 504 -5.42 -12.51 0.22
CA GLN A 504 -4.16 -13.01 0.77
C GLN A 504 -3.59 -14.16 -0.08
N ASP A 505 -4.38 -15.21 -0.34
CA ASP A 505 -4.00 -16.31 -1.24
C ASP A 505 -3.66 -15.81 -2.64
N GLN A 506 -4.43 -14.87 -3.16
CA GLN A 506 -4.21 -14.27 -4.48
C GLN A 506 -2.86 -13.54 -4.56
N LEU A 507 -2.50 -12.76 -3.53
CA LEU A 507 -1.19 -12.11 -3.46
C LEU A 507 -0.04 -13.14 -3.39
N VAL A 508 -0.18 -14.20 -2.59
CA VAL A 508 0.86 -15.24 -2.49
C VAL A 508 1.05 -15.98 -3.81
N VAL A 509 -0.04 -16.40 -4.46
CA VAL A 509 -0.01 -17.08 -5.76
C VAL A 509 0.57 -16.19 -6.86
N GLN A 510 0.24 -14.90 -6.86
CA GLN A 510 0.83 -13.93 -7.77
C GLN A 510 2.34 -13.79 -7.55
N LEU A 511 2.78 -13.65 -6.29
CA LEU A 511 4.21 -13.57 -5.96
C LEU A 511 4.95 -14.87 -6.32
N PHE A 512 4.34 -16.04 -6.15
CA PHE A 512 4.91 -17.31 -6.65
C PHE A 512 5.00 -17.36 -8.18
N THR A 513 4.01 -16.79 -8.90
CA THR A 513 4.05 -16.68 -10.37
C THR A 513 5.18 -15.77 -10.84
N LEU A 514 5.43 -14.67 -10.13
CA LEU A 514 6.60 -13.84 -10.38
C LEU A 514 7.91 -14.59 -10.08
N MET A 515 8.01 -15.25 -8.91
CA MET A 515 9.19 -16.01 -8.51
C MET A 515 9.53 -17.10 -9.53
N ASP A 516 8.54 -17.86 -10.02
CA ASP A 516 8.73 -18.85 -11.08
C ASP A 516 9.20 -18.21 -12.41
N ARG A 517 8.63 -17.06 -12.84
CA ARG A 517 9.13 -16.33 -14.03
C ARG A 517 10.59 -15.87 -13.86
N LEU A 518 10.97 -15.40 -12.67
CA LEU A 518 12.35 -14.99 -12.35
C LEU A 518 13.31 -16.18 -12.35
N LEU A 519 12.91 -17.32 -11.79
CA LEU A 519 13.70 -18.55 -11.80
C LEU A 519 13.89 -19.10 -13.22
N ARG A 520 12.82 -19.14 -14.03
CA ARG A 520 12.88 -19.53 -15.45
C ARG A 520 13.76 -18.63 -16.30
N LYS A 521 13.83 -17.33 -16.00
CA LYS A 521 14.72 -16.37 -16.69
C LYS A 521 16.21 -16.73 -16.51
N GLU A 522 16.57 -17.28 -15.36
CA GLU A 522 17.91 -17.84 -15.07
C GLU A 522 18.03 -19.34 -15.45
N ASN A 523 17.15 -19.84 -16.33
CA ASN A 523 17.07 -21.23 -16.78
C ASN A 523 16.80 -22.28 -15.68
N LEU A 524 16.28 -21.87 -14.52
CA LEU A 524 15.95 -22.76 -13.41
C LEU A 524 14.47 -23.15 -13.42
N ASP A 525 14.12 -24.19 -14.17
CA ASP A 525 12.78 -24.80 -14.11
C ASP A 525 12.62 -25.70 -12.88
N LEU A 526 11.85 -25.22 -11.91
CA LEU A 526 11.47 -25.95 -10.70
C LEU A 526 10.14 -26.72 -10.83
N ARG A 527 9.54 -26.82 -12.03
CA ARG A 527 8.29 -27.58 -12.26
C ARG A 527 7.18 -27.18 -11.28
N LEU A 528 6.99 -25.87 -11.08
CA LEU A 528 5.96 -25.36 -10.18
C LEU A 528 4.59 -25.40 -10.84
N LYS A 529 3.57 -25.90 -10.12
CA LYS A 529 2.19 -25.99 -10.61
C LYS A 529 1.30 -24.95 -9.92
N LEU A 530 1.31 -23.75 -10.49
CA LEU A 530 0.66 -22.57 -9.92
C LEU A 530 -0.81 -22.51 -10.34
N PHE A 531 -1.71 -22.78 -9.40
CA PHE A 531 -3.16 -22.63 -9.58
C PHE A 531 -3.58 -21.16 -9.63
N LYS A 532 -4.71 -20.85 -10.28
CA LYS A 532 -5.29 -19.50 -10.28
C LYS A 532 -6.14 -19.22 -9.04
N VAL A 533 -6.09 -17.98 -8.54
CA VAL A 533 -6.94 -17.48 -7.44
C VAL A 533 -7.47 -16.11 -7.83
N LEU A 534 -8.76 -15.87 -7.56
CA LEU A 534 -9.39 -14.57 -7.74
C LEU A 534 -10.34 -14.30 -6.57
N ALA A 535 -10.04 -13.27 -5.78
CA ALA A 535 -11.04 -12.65 -4.92
C ALA A 535 -12.11 -11.97 -5.79
N THR A 536 -13.38 -12.27 -5.54
CA THR A 536 -14.53 -11.63 -6.22
C THR A 536 -15.24 -10.61 -5.34
N ASP A 537 -15.01 -10.70 -4.02
CA ASP A 537 -15.52 -9.82 -2.97
C ASP A 537 -14.54 -9.89 -1.78
N THR A 538 -14.72 -9.06 -0.74
CA THR A 538 -13.85 -9.11 0.46
C THR A 538 -14.04 -10.37 1.32
N THR A 539 -15.07 -11.17 1.03
CA THR A 539 -15.41 -12.41 1.76
C THR A 539 -15.73 -13.57 0.82
N ALA A 540 -15.44 -13.47 -0.48
CA ALA A 540 -15.75 -14.53 -1.44
C ALA A 540 -14.80 -14.53 -2.64
N GLY A 541 -14.56 -15.70 -3.21
CA GLY A 541 -13.76 -15.82 -4.43
C GLY A 541 -13.66 -17.23 -4.99
N MET A 542 -12.87 -17.33 -6.05
CA MET A 542 -12.65 -18.53 -6.85
C MET A 542 -11.19 -18.99 -6.76
N VAL A 543 -10.99 -20.31 -6.68
CA VAL A 543 -9.69 -20.97 -6.73
C VAL A 543 -9.78 -22.08 -7.78
N GLN A 544 -8.84 -22.13 -8.73
CA GLN A 544 -8.74 -23.25 -9.65
C GLN A 544 -8.46 -24.54 -8.87
N TYR A 545 -9.26 -25.58 -9.09
CA TYR A 545 -8.99 -26.89 -8.52
C TYR A 545 -7.98 -27.63 -9.39
N ILE A 546 -6.94 -28.18 -8.78
CA ILE A 546 -6.01 -29.11 -9.43
C ILE A 546 -6.24 -30.50 -8.83
N PRO A 547 -6.46 -31.57 -9.63
CA PRO A 547 -6.57 -32.93 -9.12
C PRO A 547 -5.33 -33.30 -8.29
N ASN A 548 -5.55 -33.67 -7.02
CA ASN A 548 -4.48 -33.85 -6.04
C ASN A 548 -4.86 -34.84 -4.93
N LYS A 549 -3.87 -35.20 -4.12
CA LYS A 549 -4.00 -35.89 -2.84
C LYS A 549 -3.15 -35.16 -1.78
N THR A 550 -3.60 -35.12 -0.53
CA THR A 550 -2.77 -34.55 0.56
C THR A 550 -1.62 -35.48 0.92
N LEU A 551 -0.48 -34.96 1.37
CA LEU A 551 0.60 -35.82 1.87
C LEU A 551 0.15 -36.69 3.05
N SER A 552 -0.70 -36.14 3.93
CA SER A 552 -1.31 -36.88 5.05
C SER A 552 -2.04 -38.15 4.56
N THR A 553 -2.92 -38.02 3.55
CA THR A 553 -3.65 -39.16 2.99
C THR A 553 -2.77 -40.07 2.13
N ALA A 554 -1.75 -39.55 1.45
CA ALA A 554 -0.80 -40.39 0.72
C ALA A 554 0.03 -41.29 1.67
N VAL A 555 0.48 -40.74 2.80
CA VAL A 555 1.25 -41.45 3.83
C VAL A 555 0.38 -42.43 4.60
N ASN A 556 -0.83 -42.04 5.02
CA ASN A 556 -1.73 -42.94 5.76
C ASN A 556 -2.12 -44.19 4.94
N ASP A 557 -2.33 -44.05 3.63
CA ASP A 557 -2.77 -45.16 2.77
C ASP A 557 -1.64 -46.14 2.41
N HIS A 558 -0.37 -45.71 2.39
CA HIS A 558 0.78 -46.53 1.92
C HIS A 558 1.98 -46.59 2.91
N GLY A 559 1.79 -46.11 4.14
CA GLY A 559 2.80 -46.04 5.20
C GLY A 559 3.86 -44.94 5.02
N ASN A 560 4.29 -44.64 3.80
CA ASN A 560 5.17 -43.51 3.49
C ASN A 560 4.98 -43.02 2.04
N LEU A 561 5.52 -41.82 1.75
CA LEU A 561 5.33 -41.14 0.48
C LEU A 561 6.02 -41.84 -0.71
N LEU A 562 7.18 -42.46 -0.50
CA LEU A 562 7.90 -43.19 -1.55
C LEU A 562 7.16 -44.47 -1.96
N SER A 563 6.55 -45.17 -1.00
CA SER A 563 5.66 -46.31 -1.26
C SER A 563 4.43 -45.90 -2.07
N TYR A 564 3.80 -44.75 -1.75
CA TYR A 564 2.69 -44.19 -2.53
C TYR A 564 3.11 -43.91 -3.99
N LEU A 565 4.24 -43.20 -4.18
CA LEU A 565 4.76 -42.88 -5.51
C LEU A 565 5.08 -44.16 -6.32
N ARG A 566 5.71 -45.16 -5.70
CA ARG A 566 6.03 -46.45 -6.34
C ARG A 566 4.77 -47.25 -6.71
N TYR A 567 3.74 -47.22 -5.87
CA TYR A 567 2.49 -47.97 -6.12
C TYR A 567 1.71 -47.39 -7.30
N HIS A 568 1.61 -46.06 -7.40
CA HIS A 568 0.87 -45.41 -8.49
C HIS A 568 1.67 -45.21 -9.78
N HIS A 569 3.00 -45.13 -9.70
CA HIS A 569 3.90 -44.91 -10.84
C HIS A 569 5.08 -45.90 -10.86
N PRO A 570 4.81 -47.22 -10.96
CA PRO A 570 5.84 -48.24 -10.91
C PRO A 570 6.74 -48.23 -12.16
N ASN A 571 8.05 -48.27 -11.94
CA ASN A 571 9.04 -48.52 -12.98
C ASN A 571 10.18 -49.37 -12.41
N GLU A 572 10.01 -50.70 -12.45
CA GLU A 572 10.94 -51.68 -11.88
C GLU A 572 12.36 -51.60 -12.47
N SER A 573 12.50 -51.16 -13.73
CA SER A 573 13.80 -50.95 -14.37
C SER A 573 14.61 -49.79 -13.76
N SER A 574 13.95 -48.86 -13.07
CA SER A 574 14.55 -47.63 -12.56
C SER A 574 14.97 -47.74 -11.08
N LEU A 575 16.01 -48.54 -10.83
CA LEU A 575 16.59 -48.71 -9.48
C LEU A 575 17.07 -47.38 -8.86
N MET A 576 17.61 -46.47 -9.69
CA MET A 576 18.09 -45.13 -9.25
C MET A 576 16.97 -44.21 -8.75
N THR A 577 15.72 -44.50 -9.07
CA THR A 577 14.52 -43.78 -8.61
C THR A 577 13.65 -44.67 -7.72
N TYR A 578 14.26 -45.69 -7.12
CA TYR A 578 13.64 -46.61 -6.18
C TYR A 578 12.38 -47.31 -6.72
N GLY A 579 12.34 -47.62 -8.02
CA GLY A 579 11.19 -48.25 -8.66
C GLY A 579 10.03 -47.29 -8.97
N VAL A 580 10.23 -45.98 -8.85
CA VAL A 580 9.29 -44.93 -9.28
C VAL A 580 9.65 -44.46 -10.69
N GLU A 581 8.67 -44.11 -11.51
CA GLU A 581 8.91 -43.44 -12.80
C GLU A 581 9.80 -42.18 -12.64
N PRO A 582 10.91 -42.05 -13.40
CA PRO A 582 11.87 -40.97 -13.19
C PRO A 582 11.31 -39.56 -13.36
N ALA A 583 10.34 -39.34 -14.26
CA ALA A 583 9.73 -38.04 -14.48
C ALA A 583 8.88 -37.58 -13.27
N ILE A 584 8.16 -38.51 -12.64
CA ILE A 584 7.33 -38.26 -11.46
C ILE A 584 8.20 -37.85 -10.27
N LEU A 585 9.31 -38.57 -10.04
CA LEU A 585 10.24 -38.24 -8.96
C LEU A 585 11.01 -36.93 -9.22
N ASP A 586 11.38 -36.63 -10.47
CA ASP A 586 12.01 -35.35 -10.83
C ASP A 586 11.06 -34.16 -10.63
N ASN A 587 9.80 -34.28 -11.05
CA ASN A 587 8.77 -33.27 -10.80
C ASN A 587 8.59 -33.05 -9.29
N PHE A 588 8.51 -34.11 -8.49
CA PHE A 588 8.39 -34.02 -7.02
C PHE A 588 9.58 -33.28 -6.40
N VAL A 589 10.81 -33.70 -6.69
CA VAL A 589 12.05 -33.11 -6.16
C VAL A 589 12.17 -31.62 -6.51
N ARG A 590 11.87 -31.25 -7.76
CA ARG A 590 11.97 -29.85 -8.24
C ARG A 590 10.90 -28.95 -7.63
N SER A 591 9.65 -29.38 -7.68
CA SER A 591 8.51 -28.59 -7.18
C SER A 591 8.58 -28.41 -5.67
N CYS A 592 8.98 -29.46 -4.94
CA CYS A 592 9.31 -29.40 -3.52
C CYS A 592 10.39 -28.36 -3.22
N ALA A 593 11.51 -28.33 -3.97
CA ALA A 593 12.57 -27.34 -3.77
C ALA A 593 12.05 -25.89 -3.95
N GLY A 594 11.28 -25.64 -5.01
CA GLY A 594 10.71 -24.32 -5.27
C GLY A 594 9.72 -23.86 -4.21
N TYR A 595 8.74 -24.69 -3.84
CA TYR A 595 7.78 -24.34 -2.78
C TYR A 595 8.46 -24.13 -1.42
N CYS A 596 9.45 -24.94 -1.04
CA CYS A 596 10.23 -24.74 0.19
C CYS A 596 10.90 -23.35 0.24
N VAL A 597 11.57 -22.93 -0.84
CA VAL A 597 12.25 -21.62 -0.88
C VAL A 597 11.25 -20.47 -0.91
N MET A 598 10.22 -20.51 -1.77
CA MET A 598 9.25 -19.42 -1.90
C MET A 598 8.44 -19.23 -0.61
N THR A 599 8.06 -20.33 0.06
CA THR A 599 7.28 -20.27 1.31
C THR A 599 8.13 -19.82 2.50
N PHE A 600 9.43 -20.15 2.53
CA PHE A 600 10.39 -19.58 3.48
C PHE A 600 10.52 -18.05 3.31
N LEU A 601 10.71 -17.58 2.08
CA LEU A 601 10.91 -16.15 1.78
C LEU A 601 9.68 -15.30 2.15
N LEU A 602 8.47 -15.77 1.82
CA LEU A 602 7.23 -15.08 2.21
C LEU A 602 6.78 -15.37 3.66
N GLY A 603 7.49 -16.26 4.37
CA GLY A 603 7.17 -16.65 5.75
C GLY A 603 5.78 -17.26 5.91
N VAL A 604 5.41 -18.21 5.05
CA VAL A 604 4.07 -18.84 5.04
C VAL A 604 3.87 -19.74 6.26
N GLY A 605 2.83 -19.45 7.03
CA GLY A 605 2.42 -20.17 8.23
C GLY A 605 1.78 -21.53 7.96
N ASP A 606 1.52 -22.28 9.02
CA ASP A 606 0.61 -23.44 9.06
C ASP A 606 0.77 -24.46 7.91
N ARG A 607 2.00 -24.95 7.66
CA ARG A 607 2.23 -26.02 6.68
C ARG A 607 2.27 -27.36 7.41
N HIS A 608 1.10 -27.97 7.56
CA HIS A 608 0.94 -29.38 7.95
C HIS A 608 0.62 -30.23 6.72
N LEU A 609 0.69 -31.56 6.88
CA LEU A 609 0.60 -32.54 5.78
C LEU A 609 -0.72 -32.52 4.99
N ASP A 610 -1.75 -31.80 5.43
CA ASP A 610 -3.01 -31.61 4.69
C ASP A 610 -2.99 -30.38 3.78
N ASN A 611 -2.17 -29.37 4.09
CA ASN A 611 -1.94 -28.18 3.25
C ASN A 611 -0.81 -28.40 2.23
N LEU A 612 -0.18 -29.59 2.27
CA LEU A 612 0.83 -30.06 1.33
C LEU A 612 0.20 -31.09 0.40
N LEU A 613 0.16 -30.78 -0.89
CA LEU A 613 -0.57 -31.55 -1.90
C LEU A 613 0.38 -32.12 -2.95
N LEU A 614 0.02 -33.29 -3.47
CA LEU A 614 0.72 -34.00 -4.52
C LEU A 614 -0.26 -34.30 -5.67
N CYS A 615 0.13 -33.94 -6.89
CA CYS A 615 -0.59 -34.27 -8.11
C CYS A 615 -0.26 -35.70 -8.60
N PRO A 616 -1.16 -36.34 -9.36
CA PRO A 616 -0.88 -37.62 -10.05
C PRO A 616 0.26 -37.57 -11.09
N ASP A 617 0.79 -36.40 -11.42
CA ASP A 617 1.94 -36.20 -12.32
C ASP A 617 3.24 -35.90 -11.56
N GLY A 618 3.26 -36.14 -10.24
CA GLY A 618 4.39 -35.90 -9.35
C GLY A 618 4.57 -34.45 -8.88
N HIS A 619 3.78 -33.48 -9.36
CA HIS A 619 3.93 -32.09 -8.93
C HIS A 619 3.45 -31.90 -7.48
N PHE A 620 4.36 -31.46 -6.62
CA PHE A 620 4.09 -31.04 -5.25
C PHE A 620 3.75 -29.55 -5.20
N PHE A 621 2.75 -29.19 -4.39
CA PHE A 621 2.36 -27.80 -4.20
C PHE A 621 1.72 -27.54 -2.83
N HIS A 622 1.80 -26.29 -2.37
CA HIS A 622 1.16 -25.84 -1.13
C HIS A 622 -0.17 -25.16 -1.44
N VAL A 623 -1.16 -25.28 -0.53
CA VAL A 623 -2.44 -24.54 -0.59
C VAL A 623 -2.76 -23.86 0.74
N ASP A 624 -3.82 -23.06 0.75
CA ASP A 624 -4.34 -22.32 1.92
C ASP A 624 -3.29 -21.38 2.51
N PHE A 625 -3.23 -20.15 2.02
CA PHE A 625 -2.22 -19.17 2.44
C PHE A 625 -2.75 -18.20 3.52
N GLY A 626 -3.71 -18.65 4.34
CA GLY A 626 -4.32 -17.85 5.41
C GLY A 626 -3.37 -17.36 6.53
N TYR A 627 -2.09 -17.79 6.52
CA TYR A 627 -1.04 -17.28 7.39
C TYR A 627 0.23 -16.94 6.58
N ILE A 628 0.68 -15.68 6.63
CA ILE A 628 1.89 -15.20 5.94
C ILE A 628 2.79 -14.33 6.84
N LEU A 629 3.95 -13.92 6.32
CA LEU A 629 4.85 -12.95 6.97
C LEU A 629 5.26 -13.35 8.39
N GLY A 630 5.56 -14.64 8.56
CA GLY A 630 6.02 -15.23 9.81
C GLY A 630 4.92 -15.47 10.85
N ARG A 631 3.64 -15.29 10.50
CA ARG A 631 2.51 -15.77 11.33
C ARG A 631 2.43 -17.28 11.26
N ASP A 632 2.08 -17.91 12.37
CA ASP A 632 1.74 -19.34 12.44
C ASP A 632 0.81 -19.54 13.65
N PRO A 633 -0.22 -20.40 13.56
CA PRO A 633 -1.04 -20.77 14.72
C PRO A 633 -0.25 -21.58 15.77
N LYS A 634 0.90 -22.16 15.43
CA LYS A 634 1.73 -22.94 16.35
C LYS A 634 2.83 -22.08 16.98
N PRO A 635 3.11 -22.21 18.29
CA PRO A 635 4.23 -21.53 18.91
C PRO A 635 5.57 -22.09 18.37
N PHE A 636 6.54 -21.19 18.17
CA PHE A 636 7.90 -21.52 17.68
C PHE A 636 7.93 -22.40 16.40
N PRO A 637 7.30 -21.95 15.30
CA PRO A 637 7.29 -22.71 14.05
C PRO A 637 8.72 -22.79 13.47
N PRO A 638 9.13 -23.92 12.87
CA PRO A 638 10.41 -24.00 12.16
C PRO A 638 10.40 -23.01 10.99
N LEU A 639 11.52 -22.29 10.83
CA LEU A 639 11.63 -21.20 9.86
C LEU A 639 11.52 -21.68 8.41
N LEU A 640 12.11 -22.85 8.13
CA LEU A 640 11.99 -23.58 6.87
C LEU A 640 11.15 -24.84 7.12
N LYS A 641 10.20 -25.13 6.23
CA LYS A 641 9.22 -26.20 6.44
C LYS A 641 9.48 -27.36 5.47
N ILE A 642 10.35 -28.26 5.91
CA ILE A 642 10.63 -29.54 5.26
C ILE A 642 10.22 -30.63 6.25
N SER A 643 9.24 -31.44 5.88
CA SER A 643 8.79 -32.55 6.72
C SER A 643 9.60 -33.83 6.44
N LYS A 644 9.59 -34.77 7.39
CA LYS A 644 10.23 -36.07 7.23
C LYS A 644 9.69 -36.81 6.01
N GLU A 645 8.38 -36.78 5.83
CA GLU A 645 7.66 -37.46 4.75
C GLU A 645 8.09 -36.95 3.36
N MET A 646 8.46 -35.67 3.26
CA MET A 646 9.03 -35.08 2.04
C MET A 646 10.43 -35.65 1.75
N VAL A 647 11.28 -35.80 2.78
CA VAL A 647 12.64 -36.36 2.66
C VAL A 647 12.60 -37.87 2.38
N ASP A 648 11.72 -38.60 3.05
CA ASP A 648 11.48 -40.03 2.83
C ASP A 648 10.96 -40.28 1.40
N GLY A 649 10.09 -39.40 0.88
CA GLY A 649 9.65 -39.39 -0.52
C GLY A 649 10.79 -39.22 -1.54
N MET A 650 11.93 -38.66 -1.14
CA MET A 650 13.14 -38.55 -1.97
C MET A 650 14.09 -39.75 -1.79
N GLY A 651 13.79 -40.70 -0.90
CA GLY A 651 14.68 -41.81 -0.54
C GLY A 651 15.55 -41.57 0.69
N GLY A 652 15.24 -40.56 1.50
CA GLY A 652 15.90 -40.30 2.78
C GLY A 652 17.05 -39.27 2.71
N PRO A 653 17.64 -38.91 3.87
CA PRO A 653 18.57 -37.79 4.01
C PRO A 653 19.95 -38.00 3.36
N THR A 654 20.30 -39.24 3.01
CA THR A 654 21.53 -39.61 2.29
C THR A 654 21.29 -39.87 0.79
N SER A 655 20.06 -39.66 0.29
CA SER A 655 19.72 -39.92 -1.11
C SER A 655 20.32 -38.89 -2.08
N PRO A 656 20.71 -39.31 -3.30
CA PRO A 656 21.15 -38.37 -4.33
C PRO A 656 20.04 -37.37 -4.72
N HIS A 657 18.77 -37.76 -4.58
CA HIS A 657 17.63 -36.89 -4.84
C HIS A 657 17.45 -35.81 -3.77
N TYR A 658 17.70 -36.12 -2.49
CA TYR A 658 17.73 -35.10 -1.44
C TYR A 658 18.94 -34.15 -1.58
N HIS A 659 20.11 -34.66 -1.99
CA HIS A 659 21.24 -33.79 -2.35
C HIS A 659 20.91 -32.85 -3.52
N LYS A 660 20.24 -33.37 -4.55
CA LYS A 660 19.72 -32.56 -5.68
C LYS A 660 18.69 -31.53 -5.24
N PHE A 661 17.76 -31.89 -4.36
CA PHE A 661 16.81 -30.96 -3.74
C PHE A 661 17.53 -29.81 -3.04
N LYS A 662 18.53 -30.08 -2.19
CA LYS A 662 19.31 -29.03 -1.51
C LYS A 662 20.00 -28.10 -2.51
N ASN A 663 20.62 -28.64 -3.55
CA ASN A 663 21.26 -27.83 -4.60
C ASN A 663 20.24 -26.93 -5.32
N LEU A 664 19.06 -27.43 -5.67
CA LEU A 664 17.98 -26.63 -6.26
C LEU A 664 17.51 -25.53 -5.30
N CYS A 665 17.39 -25.82 -4.00
CA CYS A 665 17.05 -24.82 -2.98
C CYS A 665 18.09 -23.69 -2.90
N PHE A 666 19.40 -24.02 -2.91
CA PHE A 666 20.47 -23.01 -2.92
C PHE A 666 20.45 -22.13 -4.17
N THR A 667 20.32 -22.73 -5.36
CA THR A 667 20.25 -21.97 -6.62
C THR A 667 19.01 -21.08 -6.65
N ALA A 668 17.85 -21.60 -6.24
CA ALA A 668 16.60 -20.83 -6.20
C ALA A 668 16.65 -19.67 -5.20
N TYR A 669 17.16 -19.90 -3.98
CA TYR A 669 17.32 -18.85 -2.97
C TYR A 669 18.23 -17.72 -3.48
N THR A 670 19.37 -18.08 -4.06
CA THR A 670 20.34 -17.13 -4.61
C THR A 670 19.75 -16.31 -5.77
N THR A 671 19.04 -16.96 -6.70
CA THR A 671 18.36 -16.30 -7.82
C THR A 671 17.28 -15.33 -7.36
N LEU A 672 16.44 -15.72 -6.41
CA LEU A 672 15.40 -14.84 -5.87
C LEU A 672 15.98 -13.70 -5.04
N ARG A 673 17.09 -13.92 -4.31
CA ARG A 673 17.81 -12.89 -3.56
C ARG A 673 18.36 -11.78 -4.46
N LYS A 674 18.87 -12.14 -5.65
CA LYS A 674 19.32 -11.17 -6.68
C LYS A 674 18.20 -10.26 -7.20
N ASN A 675 16.94 -10.74 -7.16
CA ASN A 675 15.74 -10.02 -7.59
C ASN A 675 14.88 -9.55 -6.40
N SER A 676 15.48 -9.41 -5.21
CA SER A 676 14.75 -9.09 -3.98
C SER A 676 14.11 -7.69 -4.00
N ASN A 677 14.71 -6.70 -4.67
CA ASN A 677 14.18 -5.34 -4.77
C ASN A 677 12.75 -5.31 -5.36
N LEU A 678 12.55 -5.94 -6.53
CA LEU A 678 11.24 -6.11 -7.15
C LEU A 678 10.21 -6.76 -6.20
N ILE A 679 10.59 -7.85 -5.53
CA ILE A 679 9.69 -8.58 -4.62
C ILE A 679 9.31 -7.70 -3.41
N LEU A 680 10.28 -6.99 -2.82
CA LEU A 680 10.05 -6.08 -1.69
C LEU A 680 9.20 -4.86 -2.11
N ASN A 681 9.42 -4.30 -3.31
CA ASN A 681 8.62 -3.19 -3.86
C ASN A 681 7.15 -3.60 -4.08
N LEU A 682 6.90 -4.81 -4.60
CA LEU A 682 5.54 -5.31 -4.77
C LEU A 682 4.82 -5.53 -3.43
N ILE A 683 5.52 -6.05 -2.42
CA ILE A 683 4.94 -6.20 -1.07
C ILE A 683 4.69 -4.81 -0.44
N ALA A 684 5.58 -3.84 -0.65
CA ALA A 684 5.42 -2.47 -0.15
C ALA A 684 4.15 -1.78 -0.69
N LEU A 685 3.81 -1.99 -1.97
CA LEU A 685 2.57 -1.48 -2.57
C LEU A 685 1.29 -2.08 -1.96
N MET A 686 1.38 -3.29 -1.40
CA MET A 686 0.26 -4.00 -0.75
C MET A 686 0.04 -3.62 0.72
N ILE A 687 0.97 -2.92 1.38
CA ILE A 687 0.85 -2.55 2.82
C ILE A 687 -0.51 -1.90 3.13
N ASN A 688 -0.94 -0.96 2.29
CA ASN A 688 -2.21 -0.24 2.48
C ASN A 688 -3.40 -0.88 1.73
N ALA A 689 -3.37 -2.19 1.44
CA ALA A 689 -4.47 -2.90 0.77
C ALA A 689 -5.51 -3.50 1.74
N ASN A 690 -5.34 -3.29 3.05
CA ASN A 690 -6.19 -3.87 4.11
C ASN A 690 -6.37 -5.40 3.96
N ILE A 691 -5.28 -6.11 3.64
CA ILE A 691 -5.23 -7.58 3.63
C ILE A 691 -5.04 -8.06 5.08
N PRO A 692 -5.75 -9.10 5.55
CA PRO A 692 -5.84 -9.44 6.97
C PRO A 692 -4.49 -9.54 7.69
N ASP A 693 -3.55 -10.37 7.22
CA ASP A 693 -2.28 -10.51 7.94
C ASP A 693 -1.39 -9.26 7.86
N ILE A 694 -1.38 -8.60 6.71
CA ILE A 694 -0.59 -7.38 6.47
C ILE A 694 -1.08 -6.24 7.37
N GLN A 695 -2.40 -6.11 7.55
CA GLN A 695 -3.03 -5.05 8.33
C GLN A 695 -2.65 -5.09 9.83
N ILE A 696 -2.29 -6.26 10.37
CA ILE A 696 -1.96 -6.42 11.79
C ILE A 696 -0.52 -5.92 12.10
N GLU A 697 0.43 -6.01 11.16
CA GLU A 697 1.79 -5.48 11.32
C GLU A 697 2.33 -4.85 10.02
N PRO A 698 1.71 -3.75 9.52
CA PRO A 698 1.99 -3.20 8.19
C PRO A 698 3.44 -2.75 8.03
N ASP A 699 3.99 -2.08 9.04
CA ASP A 699 5.35 -1.52 9.00
C ASP A 699 6.45 -2.61 9.03
N LYS A 700 6.12 -3.80 9.54
CA LYS A 700 7.04 -4.95 9.59
C LYS A 700 6.89 -5.89 8.40
N ALA A 701 5.82 -5.78 7.60
CA ALA A 701 5.50 -6.72 6.53
C ALA A 701 6.67 -6.91 5.55
N VAL A 702 7.24 -5.80 5.05
CA VAL A 702 8.37 -5.84 4.11
C VAL A 702 9.69 -6.19 4.84
N LEU A 703 9.88 -5.71 6.07
CA LEU A 703 11.08 -5.98 6.88
C LEU A 703 11.24 -7.49 7.15
N LYS A 704 10.17 -8.19 7.53
CA LYS A 704 10.21 -9.64 7.79
C LYS A 704 10.64 -10.44 6.55
N VAL A 705 10.25 -10.03 5.34
CA VAL A 705 10.66 -10.69 4.09
C VAL A 705 12.11 -10.32 3.74
N GLN A 706 12.51 -9.08 3.94
CA GLN A 706 13.90 -8.63 3.79
C GLN A 706 14.85 -9.41 4.73
N GLU A 707 14.44 -9.69 5.97
CA GLU A 707 15.18 -10.52 6.91
C GLU A 707 15.40 -11.96 6.37
N LYS A 708 14.42 -12.55 5.66
CA LYS A 708 14.60 -13.88 5.01
C LYS A 708 15.61 -13.85 3.87
N PHE A 709 15.70 -12.74 3.14
CA PHE A 709 16.71 -12.54 2.10
C PHE A 709 18.13 -12.28 2.63
N ARG A 710 18.30 -11.95 3.92
CA ARG A 710 19.59 -11.63 4.54
C ARG A 710 20.44 -10.69 3.68
N LEU A 711 19.87 -9.57 3.26
CA LEU A 711 20.54 -8.57 2.42
C LEU A 711 21.69 -7.84 3.13
N ASP A 712 21.82 -8.04 4.44
CA ASP A 712 22.96 -7.64 5.27
C ASP A 712 24.22 -8.48 5.07
N LEU A 713 24.10 -9.69 4.50
CA LEU A 713 25.21 -10.64 4.33
C LEU A 713 25.81 -10.62 2.91
N SER A 714 27.02 -11.18 2.77
CA SER A 714 27.59 -11.57 1.48
C SER A 714 26.77 -12.71 0.84
N GLU A 715 26.96 -12.98 -0.45
CA GLU A 715 26.31 -14.12 -1.13
C GLU A 715 26.74 -15.46 -0.49
N GLU A 716 28.02 -15.61 -0.15
CA GLU A 716 28.55 -16.80 0.53
C GLU A 716 27.95 -17.00 1.93
N ASP A 717 27.88 -15.93 2.74
CA ASP A 717 27.42 -16.05 4.13
C ASP A 717 25.89 -16.20 4.19
N ALA A 718 25.15 -15.62 3.25
CA ALA A 718 23.73 -15.88 3.08
C ALA A 718 23.45 -17.35 2.71
N ILE A 719 24.29 -17.96 1.85
CA ILE A 719 24.20 -19.39 1.53
C ILE A 719 24.52 -20.25 2.75
N LYS A 720 25.61 -19.99 3.49
CA LYS A 720 25.96 -20.71 4.73
C LYS A 720 24.83 -20.64 5.77
N HIS A 721 24.23 -19.46 5.94
CA HIS A 721 23.08 -19.26 6.83
C HIS A 721 21.85 -20.06 6.38
N PHE A 722 21.54 -20.07 5.08
CA PHE A 722 20.44 -20.86 4.53
C PHE A 722 20.70 -22.38 4.60
N GLU A 723 21.95 -22.82 4.45
CA GLU A 723 22.38 -24.20 4.65
C GLU A 723 22.21 -24.66 6.11
N ALA A 724 22.55 -23.81 7.08
CA ALA A 724 22.31 -24.09 8.50
C ALA A 724 20.81 -24.37 8.76
N LEU A 725 19.92 -23.52 8.24
CA LEU A 725 18.46 -23.70 8.36
C LEU A 725 17.96 -24.99 7.68
N LEU A 726 18.48 -25.33 6.49
CA LEU A 726 18.20 -26.59 5.80
C LEU A 726 18.59 -27.82 6.64
N ASN A 727 19.75 -27.77 7.28
CA ASN A 727 20.27 -28.88 8.06
C ASN A 727 19.60 -28.99 9.44
N GLU A 728 19.36 -27.87 10.16
CA GLU A 728 18.63 -27.84 11.44
C GLU A 728 17.25 -28.50 11.34
N THR A 729 16.52 -28.23 10.25
CA THR A 729 15.21 -28.83 9.98
C THR A 729 15.27 -30.36 9.89
N SER A 730 16.37 -30.90 9.35
CA SER A 730 16.61 -32.35 9.25
C SER A 730 16.99 -33.00 10.59
N TYR A 731 17.72 -32.27 11.47
CA TYR A 731 18.04 -32.75 12.81
C TYR A 731 16.81 -32.74 13.73
N LEU A 732 15.98 -31.70 13.65
CA LEU A 732 14.76 -31.62 14.45
C LEU A 732 13.76 -32.74 14.10
N SER A 733 13.59 -33.12 12.83
CA SER A 733 12.73 -34.25 12.48
C SER A 733 13.25 -35.57 13.07
N ALA A 734 14.57 -35.79 13.09
CA ALA A 734 15.19 -36.97 13.70
C ALA A 734 15.07 -37.00 15.25
N VAL A 735 15.12 -35.83 15.91
CA VAL A 735 14.90 -35.73 17.36
C VAL A 735 13.41 -35.92 17.71
N PHE A 736 12.49 -35.34 16.93
CA PHE A 736 11.06 -35.59 17.09
C PHE A 736 10.68 -37.05 16.81
N ASP A 737 11.36 -37.73 15.87
CA ASP A 737 11.24 -39.19 15.68
C ASP A 737 11.66 -39.97 16.93
N GLN A 738 12.80 -39.62 17.55
CA GLN A 738 13.24 -40.28 18.79
C GLN A 738 12.22 -40.05 19.91
N ILE A 739 11.73 -38.82 20.09
CA ILE A 739 10.70 -38.50 21.09
C ILE A 739 9.37 -39.22 20.78
N HIS A 740 8.97 -39.34 19.51
CA HIS A 740 7.75 -40.02 19.12
C HIS A 740 7.85 -41.54 19.32
N ASN A 741 8.98 -42.15 18.96
CA ASN A 741 9.25 -43.57 19.19
C ASN A 741 9.33 -43.89 20.69
N ILE A 742 9.93 -43.01 21.50
CA ILE A 742 9.89 -43.11 22.97
C ILE A 742 8.43 -42.99 23.45
N ALA A 743 7.66 -42.00 22.99
CA ALA A 743 6.26 -41.83 23.39
C ALA A 743 5.34 -43.00 22.97
N GLN A 744 5.67 -43.71 21.88
CA GLN A 744 5.00 -44.97 21.52
C GLN A 744 5.46 -46.14 22.41
N TYR A 745 6.77 -46.28 22.67
CA TYR A 745 7.33 -47.30 23.57
C TYR A 745 6.83 -47.18 25.03
N TRP A 746 6.44 -45.98 25.46
CA TRP A 746 5.81 -45.73 26.77
C TRP A 746 4.28 -45.84 26.77
N ARG A 747 3.67 -46.15 25.61
CA ARG A 747 2.23 -46.44 25.45
C ARG A 747 1.93 -47.91 25.18
N SER A 748 2.95 -48.69 24.80
CA SER A 748 2.98 -50.16 24.80
C SER A 748 3.39 -50.70 26.18
#